data_AF-A0A9E6B1P2-F1
#
_entry.id   AF-A0A9E6B1P2-F1
#
_cell.length_a   1.000
_cell.length_b   1.000
_cell.length_c   1.000
_cell.angle_alpha   90.00
_cell.angle_beta   90.00
_cell.angle_gamma   90.00
#
_symmetry.space_group_name_H-M   'P 1'
#
loop_
_entity.id
_entity.type
_entity.pdbx_description
1 polymer ?
#
loop_
_entity_poly.entity_id
_entity_poly.type
_entity_poly.pdbx_seq_one_letter_code
_entity_poly.pdbx_strand_id
1 'polypeptide(L)'
;MSFNIKNTFNMVLFFSSGSIVFSSLVFNVHATEEIIASAAEDHPVSNPSLEGRASSTCLRAFEHEDFAGKEWTFFCNGSTGDTDKSWNDKITSMIIPQGWLIKTWQHSDRSGKEKHFIGSVPNVGSDVNDSISLISKSTKSGVDDCVVAYTHANYRGEQFAFCPSSVGILAPEHSRWNDKISSALVPDGRKALFCTDFDRDSSGNATEGGECRSYFEDRSSIGGVYDDAFSFVRYGAFNADDFTLAIISDTQYKYCVTDLCQSDPGDGFVANRWHASSLKKMRDTTGFSKFAGVIVNGDITNVMDKDEIESFITDYGMFNTYVGLGNHDYDNYIDDKTCDGYFIDGGQYRALSQNFCAIRLLEWWHNRIQTVQTVSKDYYYSNYDFTGSLSYSFDIGSWHFVQLHNHPAYEREFSSYDSWRAQDRDVNIYQSLNWLRDDLRRSRGKKAVLNMHVINADRFNQGQNPEEYQELGEIIDENPQVVAIFAGHIHSYVMNGWQNSSRDFRSGPKYFDTPQGRRLPIFYSGSAENNIYMQARFLSDKLEVTPYSSLNGNSLATGSKHSVDAPTYPDYEWTNSIIHSATGLCLDVYQGLQSGQKVITYACTDGENQQFSYDLNSKRIQVKDTNLCLDVYQGENQNSQTVQAYTCNSGTNQQWTLDGKLIKSDLSGTARCMDRNSSGNIILWTCNESNINQQFEHDL
;
A
#
# COMPACT_ATOMS: atom_id res chain seq x y z
N MET A 1 14.91 -28.79 -46.42
CA MET A 1 13.81 -28.53 -47.37
C MET A 1 13.78 -27.02 -47.59
N SER A 2 14.16 -26.58 -48.78
CA SER A 2 14.16 -25.17 -49.15
C SER A 2 12.75 -24.72 -49.52
N PHE A 3 12.32 -23.57 -49.02
CA PHE A 3 11.39 -22.70 -49.75
C PHE A 3 11.87 -21.26 -49.61
N ASN A 4 11.89 -20.60 -50.76
CA ASN A 4 12.43 -19.28 -51.04
C ASN A 4 11.31 -18.54 -51.77
N ILE A 5 10.80 -17.44 -51.25
CA ILE A 5 10.07 -16.44 -52.04
C ILE A 5 10.50 -15.05 -51.58
N LYS A 6 11.00 -14.32 -52.57
CA LYS A 6 11.46 -12.93 -52.58
C LYS A 6 10.32 -11.96 -52.25
N ASN A 7 10.64 -10.85 -51.60
CA ASN A 7 10.31 -9.54 -52.16
C ASN A 7 11.28 -8.47 -51.65
N THR A 8 11.86 -7.78 -52.63
CA THR A 8 12.86 -6.72 -52.52
C THR A 8 12.13 -5.38 -52.55
N PHE A 9 12.44 -4.46 -51.65
CA PHE A 9 12.26 -3.02 -51.88
C PHE A 9 13.56 -2.31 -51.50
N ASN A 10 14.32 -1.91 -52.52
CA ASN A 10 15.42 -0.96 -52.38
C ASN A 10 14.82 0.45 -52.51
N MET A 11 15.02 1.29 -51.51
CA MET A 11 14.89 2.74 -51.66
C MET A 11 16.20 3.39 -51.22
N VAL A 12 16.95 3.88 -52.21
CA VAL A 12 18.12 4.75 -52.02
C VAL A 12 17.61 6.18 -52.03
N LEU A 13 17.90 6.96 -51.00
CA LEU A 13 17.71 8.41 -51.01
C LEU A 13 19.00 9.13 -50.58
N PHE A 14 19.46 10.00 -51.47
CA PHE A 14 20.54 10.97 -51.29
C PHE A 14 20.05 12.15 -50.45
N PHE A 15 20.92 12.71 -49.60
CA PHE A 15 20.72 14.04 -49.03
C PHE A 15 21.68 15.05 -49.66
N SER A 16 21.10 16.10 -50.27
CA SER A 16 21.76 17.39 -50.50
C SER A 16 21.00 18.47 -49.72
N SER A 17 21.77 19.36 -49.11
CA SER A 17 21.42 20.56 -48.35
C SER A 17 20.16 21.34 -48.77
N GLY A 18 19.37 21.78 -47.77
CA GLY A 18 18.44 22.90 -47.90
C GLY A 18 17.36 22.95 -46.81
N SER A 19 17.42 23.96 -45.95
CA SER A 19 16.37 24.30 -44.96
C SER A 19 15.06 24.70 -45.63
N ILE A 20 13.90 24.43 -44.98
CA ILE A 20 12.78 25.38 -44.71
C ILE A 20 11.50 24.67 -44.21
N VAL A 21 11.07 25.12 -43.02
CA VAL A 21 9.70 25.35 -42.50
C VAL A 21 8.73 24.17 -42.31
N PHE A 22 8.38 23.93 -41.04
CA PHE A 22 7.25 23.11 -40.60
C PHE A 22 5.91 23.82 -40.83
N SER A 23 4.99 23.17 -41.53
CA SER A 23 3.55 23.38 -41.37
C SER A 23 2.88 22.03 -41.17
N SER A 24 2.15 21.92 -40.06
CA SER A 24 1.40 20.75 -39.61
C SER A 24 0.39 20.26 -40.66
N LEU A 25 0.44 18.97 -41.00
CA LEU A 25 -0.67 18.27 -41.63
C LEU A 25 -0.82 16.88 -40.99
N VAL A 26 -1.94 16.71 -40.30
CA VAL A 26 -2.39 15.45 -39.71
C VAL A 26 -2.80 14.49 -40.83
N PHE A 27 -2.22 13.29 -40.88
CA PHE A 27 -2.77 12.16 -41.63
C PHE A 27 -3.01 11.00 -40.68
N ASN A 28 -4.29 10.73 -40.43
CA ASN A 28 -4.79 9.48 -39.85
C ASN A 28 -4.54 8.34 -40.85
N VAL A 29 -3.77 7.33 -40.44
CA VAL A 29 -3.78 6.01 -41.09
C VAL A 29 -3.96 4.96 -40.01
N HIS A 30 -5.15 4.37 -39.97
CA HIS A 30 -5.43 3.14 -39.26
C HIS A 30 -4.67 1.99 -39.94
N ALA A 31 -3.79 1.33 -39.19
CA ALA A 31 -3.30 0.00 -39.51
C ALA A 31 -3.41 -0.86 -38.24
N THR A 32 -4.29 -1.85 -38.29
CA THR A 32 -4.49 -2.89 -37.29
C THR A 32 -3.47 -3.99 -37.51
N GLU A 33 -2.53 -4.19 -36.59
CA GLU A 33 -1.81 -5.45 -36.42
C GLU A 33 -1.76 -5.80 -34.92
N GLU A 34 -2.26 -7.00 -34.62
CA GLU A 34 -2.29 -7.63 -33.29
C GLU A 34 -0.87 -7.88 -32.78
N ILE A 35 -0.52 -7.27 -31.65
CA ILE A 35 0.60 -7.67 -30.81
C ILE A 35 0.01 -8.09 -29.46
N ILE A 36 0.06 -9.38 -29.16
CA ILE A 36 -0.24 -9.93 -27.83
C ILE A 36 0.94 -9.58 -26.93
N ALA A 37 0.84 -8.42 -26.28
CA ALA A 37 1.60 -8.09 -25.08
C ALA A 37 0.57 -7.96 -23.95
N SER A 38 0.63 -8.85 -22.96
CA SER A 38 -0.20 -8.77 -21.75
C SER A 38 0.30 -7.62 -20.88
N ALA A 39 -0.04 -6.40 -21.27
CA ALA A 39 -0.12 -5.29 -20.33
C ALA A 39 -1.42 -5.47 -19.55
N ALA A 40 -1.33 -5.68 -18.24
CA ALA A 40 -2.45 -5.39 -17.36
C ALA A 40 -2.62 -3.86 -17.38
N GLU A 41 -3.40 -3.36 -18.35
CA GLU A 41 -3.94 -2.01 -18.27
C GLU A 41 -4.87 -1.98 -17.06
N ASP A 42 -4.41 -1.31 -16.02
CA ASP A 42 -5.19 -0.97 -14.82
C ASP A 42 -6.18 0.13 -15.21
N HIS A 43 -7.15 -0.24 -16.06
CA HIS A 43 -8.43 0.43 -16.06
C HIS A 43 -9.08 0.11 -14.71
N PRO A 44 -9.69 1.08 -14.02
CA PRO A 44 -10.57 0.77 -12.91
C PRO A 44 -11.75 0.00 -13.50
N VAL A 45 -11.59 -1.32 -13.59
CA VAL A 45 -12.72 -2.22 -13.48
C VAL A 45 -13.31 -1.80 -12.15
N SER A 46 -14.50 -1.21 -12.20
CA SER A 46 -15.39 -1.16 -11.07
C SER A 46 -15.53 -2.59 -10.58
N ASN A 47 -14.60 -2.99 -9.72
CA ASN A 47 -14.73 -4.13 -8.87
C ASN A 47 -16.11 -3.91 -8.24
N PRO A 48 -17.09 -4.81 -8.40
CA PRO A 48 -18.14 -4.86 -7.40
C PRO A 48 -17.34 -5.10 -6.14
N SER A 49 -17.19 -4.02 -5.39
CA SER A 49 -16.56 -4.00 -4.11
C SER A 49 -16.92 -5.32 -3.42
N LEU A 50 -15.92 -6.02 -2.91
CA LEU A 50 -16.15 -7.04 -1.89
C LEU A 50 -16.75 -6.41 -0.60
N GLU A 51 -17.38 -5.23 -0.69
CA GLU A 51 -18.44 -4.68 0.18
C GLU A 51 -19.61 -5.68 0.37
N GLY A 52 -19.67 -6.77 -0.39
CA GLY A 52 -20.50 -7.94 -0.09
C GLY A 52 -20.11 -8.72 1.19
N ARG A 53 -19.05 -8.34 1.92
CA ARG A 53 -18.76 -8.89 3.26
C ARG A 53 -19.78 -8.46 4.33
N ALA A 54 -20.60 -7.44 4.06
CA ALA A 54 -21.77 -7.15 4.90
C ALA A 54 -22.94 -8.10 4.58
N SER A 55 -23.19 -9.07 5.46
CA SER A 55 -24.49 -9.74 5.68
C SER A 55 -25.24 -10.24 4.42
N SER A 56 -24.58 -10.91 3.47
CA SER A 56 -25.37 -11.81 2.60
C SER A 56 -25.86 -13.00 3.44
N THR A 57 -27.17 -13.19 3.56
CA THR A 57 -27.76 -14.29 4.35
C THR A 57 -27.78 -15.63 3.60
N CYS A 58 -27.17 -15.69 2.41
CA CYS A 58 -27.34 -16.77 1.44
C CYS A 58 -26.02 -17.15 0.79
N LEU A 59 -25.83 -18.46 0.55
CA LEU A 59 -24.89 -18.93 -0.46
C LEU A 59 -25.48 -18.62 -1.83
N ARG A 60 -24.71 -18.03 -2.73
CA ARG A 60 -25.10 -17.82 -4.14
C ARG A 60 -24.21 -18.70 -5.00
N ALA A 61 -24.77 -19.55 -5.85
CA ALA A 61 -24.02 -20.38 -6.80
C ALA A 61 -24.41 -20.05 -8.23
N PHE A 62 -23.52 -20.26 -9.18
CA PHE A 62 -23.67 -19.77 -10.53
C PHE A 62 -23.28 -20.83 -11.57
N GLU A 63 -23.95 -20.78 -12.72
CA GLU A 63 -23.77 -21.72 -13.84
C GLU A 63 -22.39 -21.59 -14.49
N HIS A 64 -21.81 -20.39 -14.51
CA HIS A 64 -20.50 -20.14 -15.13
C HIS A 64 -19.48 -19.65 -14.09
N GLU A 65 -18.23 -19.55 -14.54
CA GLU A 65 -17.13 -18.96 -13.77
C GLU A 65 -17.41 -17.48 -13.46
N ASP A 66 -16.66 -16.91 -12.52
CA ASP A 66 -16.71 -15.48 -12.16
C ASP A 66 -18.14 -15.00 -11.80
N PHE A 67 -18.92 -15.86 -11.15
CA PHE A 67 -20.27 -15.55 -10.66
C PHE A 67 -21.24 -15.15 -11.79
N ALA A 68 -21.02 -15.67 -13.01
CA ALA A 68 -21.83 -15.37 -14.18
C ALA A 68 -22.84 -16.49 -14.51
N GLY A 69 -23.76 -16.18 -15.42
CA GLY A 69 -24.80 -17.12 -15.85
C GLY A 69 -25.99 -17.17 -14.90
N LYS A 70 -26.71 -18.31 -14.91
CA LYS A 70 -27.86 -18.49 -14.03
C LYS A 70 -27.40 -18.56 -12.58
N GLU A 71 -28.04 -17.78 -11.70
CA GLU A 71 -27.80 -17.78 -10.26
C GLU A 71 -28.82 -18.67 -9.52
N TRP A 72 -28.33 -19.41 -8.53
CA TRP A 72 -29.13 -20.15 -7.55
C TRP A 72 -28.72 -19.75 -6.14
N THR A 73 -29.68 -19.65 -5.23
CA THR A 73 -29.43 -19.25 -3.84
C THR A 73 -29.76 -20.36 -2.87
N PHE A 74 -28.86 -20.62 -1.94
CA PHE A 74 -29.01 -21.66 -0.92
C PHE A 74 -28.95 -21.06 0.49
N PHE A 75 -29.69 -21.68 1.40
CA PHE A 75 -29.64 -21.40 2.85
C PHE A 75 -30.04 -19.98 3.28
N CYS A 76 -30.82 -19.28 2.46
CA CYS A 76 -31.37 -17.96 2.76
C CYS A 76 -32.33 -17.99 3.95
N ASN A 77 -32.22 -17.03 4.87
CA ASN A 77 -33.17 -16.85 5.98
C ASN A 77 -33.43 -18.12 6.81
N GLY A 78 -32.41 -18.99 6.96
CA GLY A 78 -32.53 -20.23 7.74
C GLY A 78 -33.22 -21.39 7.01
N SER A 79 -33.53 -21.24 5.72
CA SER A 79 -34.03 -22.36 4.90
C SER A 79 -32.96 -23.45 4.75
N THR A 80 -33.38 -24.71 4.65
CA THR A 80 -32.47 -25.86 4.53
C THR A 80 -32.20 -26.29 3.09
N GLY A 81 -32.80 -25.63 2.08
CA GLY A 81 -32.59 -26.01 0.70
C GLY A 81 -33.29 -25.12 -0.32
N ASP A 82 -32.77 -25.18 -1.54
CA ASP A 82 -33.38 -24.67 -2.75
C ASP A 82 -34.44 -25.66 -3.25
N THR A 83 -35.61 -25.17 -3.67
CA THR A 83 -36.67 -25.97 -4.29
C THR A 83 -36.46 -26.14 -5.80
N ASP A 84 -35.58 -25.35 -6.41
CA ASP A 84 -35.14 -25.49 -7.79
C ASP A 84 -34.06 -26.58 -7.88
N LYS A 85 -34.23 -27.56 -8.77
CA LYS A 85 -33.24 -28.62 -9.06
C LYS A 85 -32.42 -28.36 -10.32
N SER A 86 -32.65 -27.24 -11.00
CA SER A 86 -31.98 -26.92 -12.26
C SER A 86 -30.49 -26.61 -12.13
N TRP A 87 -29.96 -26.51 -10.91
CA TRP A 87 -28.53 -26.34 -10.60
C TRP A 87 -27.73 -27.63 -10.61
N ASN A 88 -28.38 -28.80 -10.51
CA ASN A 88 -27.70 -30.09 -10.39
C ASN A 88 -26.73 -30.30 -11.55
N ASP A 89 -25.46 -30.56 -11.24
CA ASP A 89 -24.38 -30.78 -12.21
C ASP A 89 -24.12 -29.55 -13.12
N LYS A 90 -24.32 -28.34 -12.59
CA LYS A 90 -24.08 -27.08 -13.33
C LYS A 90 -23.32 -26.00 -12.56
N ILE A 91 -22.99 -26.26 -11.30
CA ILE A 91 -22.37 -25.23 -10.46
C ILE A 91 -20.90 -25.13 -10.83
N THR A 92 -20.51 -23.93 -11.26
CA THR A 92 -19.15 -23.60 -11.66
C THR A 92 -18.52 -22.56 -10.72
N SER A 93 -19.30 -21.69 -10.09
CA SER A 93 -18.79 -20.71 -9.11
C SER A 93 -19.78 -20.44 -7.97
N MET A 94 -19.29 -19.90 -6.85
CA MET A 94 -20.06 -19.65 -5.62
C MET A 94 -19.60 -18.41 -4.85
N ILE A 95 -20.51 -17.57 -4.38
CA ILE A 95 -20.24 -16.53 -3.37
C ILE A 95 -20.67 -17.09 -2.01
N ILE A 96 -19.71 -17.32 -1.13
CA ILE A 96 -19.93 -17.93 0.19
C ILE A 96 -19.85 -16.85 1.28
N PRO A 97 -20.92 -16.68 2.10
CA PRO A 97 -20.88 -15.76 3.23
C PRO A 97 -19.76 -16.05 4.23
N GLN A 98 -19.31 -15.02 4.93
CA GLN A 98 -18.32 -15.15 6.00
C GLN A 98 -18.80 -16.14 7.09
N GLY A 99 -17.89 -16.91 7.66
CA GLY A 99 -18.15 -17.94 8.68
C GLY A 99 -18.75 -19.24 8.15
N TRP A 100 -19.01 -19.36 6.85
CA TRP A 100 -19.63 -20.54 6.25
C TRP A 100 -18.58 -21.48 5.69
N LEU A 101 -18.71 -22.75 6.06
CA LEU A 101 -18.05 -23.87 5.40
C LEU A 101 -19.07 -24.61 4.55
N ILE A 102 -18.86 -24.57 3.24
CA ILE A 102 -19.69 -25.28 2.26
C ILE A 102 -19.02 -26.61 1.92
N LYS A 103 -19.76 -27.71 2.09
CA LYS A 103 -19.34 -29.02 1.62
C LYS A 103 -20.21 -29.43 0.45
N THR A 104 -19.57 -29.99 -0.57
CA THR A 104 -20.21 -30.43 -1.80
C THR A 104 -19.90 -31.90 -2.06
N TRP A 105 -20.84 -32.62 -2.67
CA TRP A 105 -20.63 -33.98 -3.15
C TRP A 105 -21.07 -34.13 -4.60
N GLN A 106 -20.34 -34.98 -5.31
CA GLN A 106 -20.67 -35.35 -6.69
C GLN A 106 -22.02 -36.06 -6.82
N HIS A 107 -22.44 -36.79 -5.79
CA HIS A 107 -23.70 -37.54 -5.81
C HIS A 107 -24.60 -37.18 -4.63
N SER A 108 -25.92 -37.24 -4.87
CA SER A 108 -26.95 -36.86 -3.89
C SER A 108 -26.99 -37.71 -2.63
N ASP A 109 -26.40 -38.90 -2.66
CA ASP A 109 -26.28 -39.84 -1.52
C ASP A 109 -24.99 -39.65 -0.70
N ARG A 110 -24.25 -38.55 -0.94
CA ARG A 110 -22.94 -38.25 -0.34
C ARG A 110 -21.82 -39.20 -0.77
N SER A 111 -21.99 -39.91 -1.88
CA SER A 111 -20.91 -40.66 -2.52
C SER A 111 -20.19 -39.81 -3.58
N GLY A 112 -19.09 -40.35 -4.13
CA GLY A 112 -18.25 -39.65 -5.10
C GLY A 112 -17.27 -38.67 -4.45
N LYS A 113 -16.81 -37.67 -5.21
CA LYS A 113 -15.86 -36.66 -4.72
C LYS A 113 -16.54 -35.69 -3.73
N GLU A 114 -15.89 -35.47 -2.60
CA GLU A 114 -16.27 -34.45 -1.60
C GLU A 114 -15.28 -33.27 -1.67
N LYS A 115 -15.80 -32.03 -1.69
CA LYS A 115 -14.98 -30.81 -1.62
C LYS A 115 -15.52 -29.79 -0.65
N HIS A 116 -14.60 -29.08 0.01
CA HIS A 116 -14.90 -28.05 1.01
C HIS A 116 -14.51 -26.68 0.45
N PHE A 117 -15.40 -25.71 0.61
CA PHE A 117 -15.22 -24.35 0.11
C PHE A 117 -15.51 -23.33 1.20
N ILE A 118 -14.71 -22.26 1.21
CA ILE A 118 -14.81 -21.10 2.08
C ILE A 118 -14.49 -19.84 1.28
N GLY A 119 -15.10 -18.71 1.60
CA GLY A 119 -14.97 -17.47 0.80
C GLY A 119 -15.55 -17.58 -0.60
N SER A 120 -15.52 -16.49 -1.37
CA SER A 120 -16.03 -16.50 -2.75
C SER A 120 -15.12 -17.33 -3.67
N VAL A 121 -15.73 -18.26 -4.41
CA VAL A 121 -15.11 -19.26 -5.26
C VAL A 121 -15.52 -19.02 -6.72
N PRO A 122 -14.72 -18.29 -7.53
CA PRO A 122 -15.07 -18.03 -8.91
C PRO A 122 -14.93 -19.24 -9.84
N ASN A 123 -14.28 -20.32 -9.38
CA ASN A 123 -14.25 -21.62 -10.07
C ASN A 123 -14.17 -22.77 -9.04
N VAL A 124 -15.11 -23.70 -9.06
CA VAL A 124 -15.16 -24.82 -8.11
C VAL A 124 -14.10 -25.89 -8.36
N GLY A 125 -13.32 -25.78 -9.43
CA GLY A 125 -12.26 -26.72 -9.83
C GLY A 125 -12.78 -27.83 -10.73
N SER A 126 -11.95 -28.22 -11.71
CA SER A 126 -12.31 -29.19 -12.76
C SER A 126 -12.68 -30.58 -12.24
N ASP A 127 -12.33 -30.89 -11.00
CA ASP A 127 -12.62 -32.17 -10.37
C ASP A 127 -14.08 -32.31 -9.93
N VAL A 128 -14.78 -31.20 -9.67
CA VAL A 128 -16.20 -31.16 -9.28
C VAL A 128 -17.05 -30.20 -10.14
N ASN A 129 -16.45 -29.43 -11.05
CA ASN A 129 -17.16 -28.56 -11.99
C ASN A 129 -18.26 -29.32 -12.73
N ASP A 130 -19.46 -28.74 -12.80
CA ASP A 130 -20.62 -29.35 -13.47
C ASP A 130 -20.92 -30.79 -13.04
N SER A 131 -20.62 -31.13 -11.78
CA SER A 131 -20.92 -32.45 -11.23
C SER A 131 -21.37 -32.41 -9.77
N ILE A 132 -21.58 -31.22 -9.20
CA ILE A 132 -22.10 -31.05 -7.84
C ILE A 132 -23.60 -31.37 -7.83
N SER A 133 -23.96 -32.41 -7.08
CA SER A 133 -25.35 -32.87 -6.91
C SER A 133 -25.85 -32.73 -5.46
N LEU A 134 -24.99 -32.35 -4.51
CA LEU A 134 -25.37 -32.09 -3.13
C LEU A 134 -24.51 -30.99 -2.51
N ILE A 135 -25.16 -30.08 -1.79
CA ILE A 135 -24.50 -29.01 -1.03
C ILE A 135 -24.98 -29.08 0.42
N SER A 136 -24.07 -28.94 1.36
CA SER A 136 -24.39 -28.74 2.77
C SER A 136 -23.65 -27.52 3.33
N LYS A 137 -24.34 -26.77 4.18
CA LYS A 137 -23.76 -25.70 4.98
C LYS A 137 -23.44 -26.21 6.37
N SER A 138 -22.26 -25.83 6.86
CA SER A 138 -21.96 -25.83 8.28
C SER A 138 -21.40 -24.47 8.69
N THR A 139 -21.77 -24.01 9.89
CA THR A 139 -21.11 -22.89 10.55
C THR A 139 -20.09 -23.47 11.51
N LYS A 140 -18.80 -23.23 11.26
CA LYS A 140 -17.74 -23.78 12.10
C LYS A 140 -16.88 -22.64 12.64
N SER A 141 -16.71 -22.63 13.96
CA SER A 141 -15.85 -21.66 14.63
C SER A 141 -14.43 -21.75 14.06
N GLY A 142 -13.82 -20.59 13.78
CA GLY A 142 -12.46 -20.49 13.24
C GLY A 142 -12.36 -20.56 11.72
N VAL A 143 -13.47 -20.71 10.98
CA VAL A 143 -13.45 -20.59 9.50
C VAL A 143 -13.01 -19.19 9.06
N ASP A 144 -13.40 -18.17 9.82
CA ASP A 144 -12.98 -16.78 9.58
C ASP A 144 -11.48 -16.55 9.81
N ASP A 145 -10.75 -17.55 10.28
CA ASP A 145 -9.32 -17.49 10.54
C ASP A 145 -8.48 -18.12 9.42
N CYS A 146 -9.13 -18.66 8.39
CA CYS A 146 -8.45 -19.33 7.29
C CYS A 146 -7.89 -18.32 6.29
N VAL A 147 -6.62 -18.48 5.93
CA VAL A 147 -6.03 -17.82 4.77
C VAL A 147 -6.38 -18.63 3.53
N VAL A 148 -6.86 -17.97 2.47
CA VAL A 148 -7.26 -18.65 1.24
C VAL A 148 -6.42 -18.14 0.09
N ALA A 149 -5.63 -19.00 -0.52
CA ALA A 149 -4.81 -18.65 -1.68
C ALA A 149 -5.39 -19.25 -2.97
N TYR A 150 -5.06 -18.64 -4.11
CA TYR A 150 -5.60 -18.99 -5.41
C TYR A 150 -4.53 -19.04 -6.48
N THR A 151 -4.74 -19.88 -7.50
CA THR A 151 -3.76 -20.08 -8.59
C THR A 151 -3.73 -19.01 -9.64
N HIS A 152 -4.67 -18.07 -9.64
CA HIS A 152 -4.65 -16.94 -10.56
C HIS A 152 -4.95 -15.65 -9.79
N ALA A 153 -4.58 -14.51 -10.40
CA ALA A 153 -4.92 -13.20 -9.89
C ALA A 153 -6.46 -13.01 -9.78
N ASN A 154 -6.87 -12.02 -8.99
CA ASN A 154 -8.25 -11.68 -8.70
C ASN A 154 -9.05 -12.84 -8.09
N TYR A 155 -8.39 -13.64 -7.24
CA TYR A 155 -8.99 -14.76 -6.51
C TYR A 155 -9.52 -15.88 -7.40
N ARG A 156 -8.94 -16.04 -8.60
CA ARG A 156 -9.37 -17.01 -9.61
C ARG A 156 -8.57 -18.32 -9.57
N GLY A 157 -9.11 -19.36 -10.20
CA GLY A 157 -8.42 -20.65 -10.32
C GLY A 157 -8.63 -21.58 -9.13
N GLU A 158 -7.71 -22.55 -8.95
CA GLU A 158 -7.81 -23.52 -7.86
C GLU A 158 -7.57 -22.83 -6.51
N GLN A 159 -8.35 -23.23 -5.50
CA GLN A 159 -8.33 -22.64 -4.16
C GLN A 159 -7.58 -23.54 -3.16
N PHE A 160 -6.77 -22.92 -2.31
CA PHE A 160 -6.03 -23.55 -1.22
C PHE A 160 -6.34 -22.87 0.11
N ALA A 161 -6.97 -23.61 1.03
CA ALA A 161 -7.36 -23.10 2.34
C ALA A 161 -6.38 -23.52 3.44
N PHE A 162 -5.74 -22.54 4.06
CA PHE A 162 -4.81 -22.73 5.17
C PHE A 162 -5.51 -22.33 6.47
N CYS A 163 -5.95 -23.34 7.22
CA CYS A 163 -6.84 -23.18 8.36
C CYS A 163 -6.26 -23.74 9.68
N PRO A 164 -6.58 -23.13 10.84
CA PRO A 164 -6.27 -23.71 12.13
C PRO A 164 -6.78 -25.16 12.25
N SER A 165 -6.03 -26.03 12.94
CA SER A 165 -6.37 -27.45 13.06
C SER A 165 -7.73 -27.71 13.72
N SER A 166 -8.23 -26.79 14.55
CA SER A 166 -9.57 -26.82 15.15
C SER A 166 -10.71 -26.77 14.13
N VAL A 167 -10.47 -26.18 12.95
CA VAL A 167 -11.44 -26.11 11.85
C VAL A 167 -11.63 -27.47 11.18
N GLY A 168 -10.75 -28.46 11.44
CA GLY A 168 -10.87 -29.83 10.91
C GLY A 168 -10.91 -29.92 9.38
N ILE A 169 -10.50 -28.85 8.70
CA ILE A 169 -10.10 -28.83 7.29
C ILE A 169 -8.60 -29.10 7.31
N LEU A 170 -8.15 -30.13 6.61
CA LEU A 170 -6.72 -30.40 6.50
C LEU A 170 -6.07 -29.36 5.59
N ALA A 171 -4.86 -28.93 5.94
CA ALA A 171 -4.07 -28.10 5.05
C ALA A 171 -3.86 -28.84 3.72
N PRO A 172 -3.89 -28.12 2.58
CA PRO A 172 -3.70 -28.72 1.27
C PRO A 172 -2.31 -29.34 1.17
N GLU A 173 -2.22 -30.47 0.47
CA GLU A 173 -0.94 -31.12 0.17
C GLU A 173 -0.01 -30.16 -0.58
N HIS A 174 1.24 -30.08 -0.14
CA HIS A 174 2.25 -29.17 -0.68
C HIS A 174 2.37 -29.23 -2.21
N SER A 175 2.43 -30.43 -2.78
CA SER A 175 2.56 -30.66 -4.23
C SER A 175 1.43 -30.07 -5.08
N ARG A 176 0.27 -29.73 -4.49
CA ARG A 176 -0.86 -29.19 -5.22
C ARG A 176 -0.76 -27.68 -5.45
N TRP A 177 -0.18 -26.95 -4.49
CA TRP A 177 -0.13 -25.49 -4.51
C TRP A 177 1.27 -24.91 -4.70
N ASN A 178 2.32 -25.71 -4.50
CA ASN A 178 3.71 -25.32 -4.72
C ASN A 178 3.88 -24.67 -6.10
N ASP A 179 4.42 -23.46 -6.12
CA ASP A 179 4.70 -22.68 -7.34
C ASP A 179 3.43 -22.42 -8.17
N LYS A 180 2.31 -22.14 -7.50
CA LYS A 180 1.02 -21.86 -8.14
C LYS A 180 0.18 -20.82 -7.42
N ILE A 181 0.75 -19.90 -6.64
CA ILE A 181 -0.06 -18.91 -5.91
C ILE A 181 0.06 -17.57 -6.61
N SER A 182 -1.07 -16.91 -6.85
CA SER A 182 -1.15 -15.61 -7.54
C SER A 182 -2.00 -14.58 -6.80
N SER A 183 -2.89 -15.01 -5.92
CA SER A 183 -3.71 -14.11 -5.07
C SER A 183 -4.10 -14.78 -3.77
N ALA A 184 -4.47 -13.98 -2.76
CA ALA A 184 -4.81 -14.50 -1.44
C ALA A 184 -5.83 -13.63 -0.71
N LEU A 185 -6.79 -14.25 -0.04
CA LEU A 185 -7.66 -13.63 0.97
C LEU A 185 -7.04 -13.85 2.34
N VAL A 186 -6.85 -12.75 3.08
CA VAL A 186 -6.28 -12.76 4.43
C VAL A 186 -7.30 -12.09 5.35
N PRO A 187 -7.92 -12.83 6.27
CA PRO A 187 -8.91 -12.27 7.17
C PRO A 187 -8.35 -11.18 8.09
N ASP A 188 -9.20 -10.26 8.52
CA ASP A 188 -8.84 -9.20 9.45
C ASP A 188 -8.20 -9.77 10.72
N GLY A 189 -7.11 -9.15 11.18
CA GLY A 189 -6.35 -9.63 12.33
C GLY A 189 -5.55 -10.92 12.07
N ARG A 190 -5.36 -11.30 10.79
CA ARG A 190 -4.48 -12.39 10.39
C ARG A 190 -3.29 -11.88 9.58
N LYS A 191 -2.26 -12.71 9.52
CA LYS A 191 -1.10 -12.53 8.64
C LYS A 191 -0.81 -13.83 7.92
N ALA A 192 -0.58 -13.74 6.62
CA ALA A 192 -0.04 -14.80 5.79
C ALA A 192 1.37 -14.44 5.35
N LEU A 193 2.35 -15.30 5.64
CA LEU A 193 3.71 -15.22 5.16
C LEU A 193 3.90 -16.31 4.12
N PHE A 194 4.17 -15.93 2.87
CA PHE A 194 4.55 -16.86 1.82
C PHE A 194 6.04 -16.71 1.52
N CYS A 195 6.73 -17.80 1.25
CA CYS A 195 8.13 -17.76 0.84
C CYS A 195 8.40 -18.62 -0.40
N THR A 196 9.38 -18.20 -1.19
CA THR A 196 9.73 -18.85 -2.47
C THR A 196 10.41 -20.20 -2.30
N ASP A 197 10.94 -20.48 -1.10
CA ASP A 197 11.52 -21.77 -0.76
C ASP A 197 11.17 -22.13 0.71
N PHE A 198 11.63 -23.29 1.16
CA PHE A 198 11.61 -23.68 2.55
C PHE A 198 12.97 -24.25 2.98
N ASP A 199 13.39 -23.85 4.16
CA ASP A 199 14.52 -24.45 4.84
C ASP A 199 14.06 -25.63 5.71
N ARG A 200 15.01 -26.35 6.32
CA ARG A 200 14.72 -27.33 7.37
C ARG A 200 15.46 -27.00 8.65
N ASP A 201 14.72 -27.00 9.75
CA ASP A 201 15.33 -26.89 11.07
C ASP A 201 16.12 -28.16 11.44
N SER A 202 16.81 -28.13 12.58
CA SER A 202 17.59 -29.27 13.08
C SER A 202 16.74 -30.51 13.41
N SER A 203 15.41 -30.36 13.52
CA SER A 203 14.44 -31.43 13.72
C SER A 203 13.83 -31.93 12.40
N GLY A 204 14.21 -31.34 11.26
CA GLY A 204 13.73 -31.67 9.93
C GLY A 204 12.40 -31.01 9.54
N ASN A 205 11.84 -30.13 10.38
CA ASN A 205 10.61 -29.42 10.06
C ASN A 205 10.89 -28.32 9.03
N ALA A 206 9.94 -28.11 8.11
CA ALA A 206 10.03 -27.02 7.14
C ALA A 206 9.93 -25.66 7.85
N THR A 207 10.80 -24.74 7.48
CA THR A 207 10.84 -23.35 7.95
C THR A 207 10.87 -22.40 6.77
N GLU A 208 10.70 -21.09 7.03
CA GLU A 208 10.83 -20.05 6.02
C GLU A 208 12.19 -20.16 5.29
N GLY A 209 12.19 -20.17 3.96
CA GLY A 209 13.40 -20.16 3.12
C GLY A 209 13.22 -19.28 1.89
N GLY A 210 14.32 -18.82 1.30
CA GLY A 210 14.29 -17.92 0.15
C GLY A 210 13.69 -16.55 0.48
N GLU A 211 13.05 -15.94 -0.53
CA GLU A 211 12.41 -14.64 -0.39
C GLU A 211 10.99 -14.79 0.16
N CYS A 212 10.58 -13.93 1.09
CA CYS A 212 9.30 -14.01 1.76
C CYS A 212 8.49 -12.71 1.65
N ARG A 213 7.17 -12.84 1.59
CA ARG A 213 6.23 -11.72 1.61
C ARG A 213 5.12 -11.94 2.63
N SER A 214 4.81 -10.91 3.42
CA SER A 214 3.67 -10.92 4.33
C SER A 214 2.49 -10.14 3.76
N TYR A 215 1.30 -10.71 3.92
CA TYR A 215 0.02 -10.09 3.60
C TYR A 215 -0.84 -10.05 4.86
N PHE A 216 -1.46 -8.90 5.12
CA PHE A 216 -2.25 -8.62 6.33
C PHE A 216 -3.74 -8.47 6.04
N GLU A 217 -4.08 -8.36 4.76
CA GLU A 217 -5.42 -8.21 4.23
C GLU A 217 -5.46 -8.82 2.82
N ASP A 218 -6.63 -8.78 2.18
CA ASP A 218 -6.85 -9.41 0.89
C ASP A 218 -5.93 -8.82 -0.20
N ARG A 219 -5.43 -9.69 -1.07
CA ARG A 219 -4.55 -9.37 -2.20
C ARG A 219 -5.05 -10.01 -3.48
N SER A 220 -5.58 -9.19 -4.37
CA SER A 220 -5.99 -9.62 -5.71
C SER A 220 -4.81 -9.99 -6.59
N SER A 221 -3.61 -9.50 -6.28
CA SER A 221 -2.36 -9.95 -6.89
C SER A 221 -1.24 -9.92 -5.85
N ILE A 222 -0.42 -10.97 -5.84
CA ILE A 222 0.78 -11.04 -5.00
C ILE A 222 2.00 -10.34 -5.63
N GLY A 223 1.86 -9.88 -6.88
CA GLY A 223 2.93 -9.25 -7.67
C GLY A 223 3.69 -10.25 -8.56
N GLY A 224 4.01 -9.84 -9.79
CA GLY A 224 4.49 -10.73 -10.86
C GLY A 224 5.79 -11.47 -10.56
N VAL A 225 6.68 -10.92 -9.72
CA VAL A 225 7.95 -11.58 -9.35
C VAL A 225 7.74 -12.81 -8.44
N TYR A 226 6.62 -12.88 -7.72
CA TYR A 226 6.29 -14.00 -6.85
C TYR A 226 5.15 -14.87 -7.40
N ASP A 227 4.56 -14.48 -8.51
CA ASP A 227 3.53 -15.26 -9.20
C ASP A 227 4.06 -16.65 -9.49
N ASP A 228 3.33 -17.68 -9.02
CA ASP A 228 3.72 -19.07 -9.17
C ASP A 228 5.13 -19.41 -8.63
N ALA A 229 5.62 -18.67 -7.62
CA ALA A 229 6.97 -18.89 -7.06
C ALA A 229 6.96 -19.39 -5.60
N PHE A 230 5.81 -19.41 -4.93
CA PHE A 230 5.77 -19.73 -3.49
C PHE A 230 5.74 -21.23 -3.21
N SER A 231 6.65 -21.66 -2.33
CA SER A 231 6.85 -23.04 -1.89
C SER A 231 6.66 -23.23 -0.38
N PHE A 232 6.51 -22.15 0.40
CA PHE A 232 6.23 -22.20 1.84
C PHE A 232 5.12 -21.23 2.23
N VAL A 233 4.33 -21.61 3.24
CA VAL A 233 3.34 -20.72 3.85
C VAL A 233 3.32 -20.89 5.37
N ARG A 234 3.30 -19.76 6.07
CA ARG A 234 3.01 -19.67 7.50
C ARG A 234 1.93 -18.63 7.71
N TYR A 235 0.92 -18.96 8.50
CA TYR A 235 -0.20 -18.06 8.76
C TYR A 235 -0.59 -18.10 10.24
N GLY A 236 -1.27 -17.05 10.69
CA GLY A 236 -1.66 -16.95 12.10
C GLY A 236 -2.27 -15.60 12.44
N ALA A 237 -2.53 -15.40 13.73
CA ALA A 237 -3.00 -14.12 14.26
C ALA A 237 -1.94 -13.03 14.06
N PHE A 238 -2.39 -11.81 13.82
CA PHE A 238 -1.58 -10.61 13.76
C PHE A 238 -2.28 -9.46 14.48
N ASN A 239 -1.55 -8.75 15.32
CA ASN A 239 -2.10 -7.63 16.06
C ASN A 239 -1.75 -6.31 15.35
N ALA A 240 -2.69 -5.79 14.56
CA ALA A 240 -2.51 -4.52 13.86
C ALA A 240 -2.48 -3.29 14.79
N ASP A 241 -2.81 -3.45 16.07
CA ASP A 241 -2.75 -2.42 17.11
C ASP A 241 -1.50 -2.54 18.02
N ASP A 242 -0.69 -3.59 17.85
CA ASP A 242 0.58 -3.82 18.55
C ASP A 242 1.52 -4.66 17.67
N PHE A 243 2.15 -3.97 16.71
CA PHE A 243 3.07 -4.60 15.77
C PHE A 243 4.45 -3.94 15.80
N THR A 244 5.41 -4.54 15.12
CA THR A 244 6.80 -4.13 15.11
C THR A 244 7.38 -4.22 13.70
N LEU A 245 8.09 -3.18 13.29
CA LEU A 245 8.95 -3.16 12.12
C LEU A 245 10.41 -3.02 12.57
N ALA A 246 11.34 -3.68 11.89
CA ALA A 246 12.72 -3.21 11.91
C ALA A 246 12.86 -2.04 10.93
N ILE A 247 13.73 -1.09 11.24
CA ILE A 247 14.06 0.01 10.33
C ILE A 247 15.58 0.06 10.21
N ILE A 248 16.05 -0.08 8.97
CA ILE A 248 17.46 -0.13 8.60
C ILE A 248 17.74 0.86 7.46
N SER A 249 19.00 1.17 7.21
CA SER A 249 19.49 1.87 6.02
C SER A 249 20.94 1.47 5.77
N ASP A 250 21.53 1.97 4.68
CA ASP A 250 22.98 1.95 4.47
C ASP A 250 23.55 0.51 4.56
N THR A 251 22.91 -0.42 3.83
CA THR A 251 23.42 -1.80 3.75
C THR A 251 24.71 -1.83 2.94
N GLN A 252 24.79 -1.07 1.83
CA GLN A 252 26.00 -0.76 1.06
C GLN A 252 27.12 -1.82 1.17
N TYR A 253 26.91 -2.98 0.56
CA TYR A 253 27.75 -4.17 0.75
C TYR A 253 29.25 -3.95 0.52
N LYS A 254 29.64 -3.08 -0.41
CA LYS A 254 31.05 -2.75 -0.68
C LYS A 254 31.63 -1.67 0.25
N TYR A 255 30.85 -1.17 1.19
CA TYR A 255 31.24 -0.11 2.14
C TYR A 255 31.66 -0.71 3.49
N CYS A 256 32.92 -0.52 3.86
CA CYS A 256 33.49 -0.96 5.14
C CYS A 256 34.65 -0.04 5.52
N VAL A 257 34.32 1.20 5.90
CA VAL A 257 35.33 2.25 6.10
C VAL A 257 35.49 2.63 7.57
N THR A 258 34.51 2.30 8.41
CA THR A 258 34.60 2.53 9.86
C THR A 258 35.63 1.62 10.52
N ASP A 259 36.28 2.10 11.58
CA ASP A 259 37.17 1.28 12.41
C ASP A 259 36.46 0.01 12.93
N LEU A 260 35.16 0.14 13.23
CA LEU A 260 34.33 -0.98 13.67
C LEU A 260 34.26 -2.06 12.59
N CYS A 261 33.87 -1.70 11.37
CA CYS A 261 33.81 -2.66 10.27
C CYS A 261 35.20 -3.19 9.90
N GLN A 262 36.22 -2.33 9.79
CA GLN A 262 37.57 -2.72 9.38
C GLN A 262 38.25 -3.68 10.36
N SER A 263 37.97 -3.55 11.66
CA SER A 263 38.57 -4.40 12.69
C SER A 263 37.91 -5.78 12.80
N ASP A 264 36.59 -5.85 12.70
CA ASP A 264 35.82 -7.09 12.69
C ASP A 264 34.40 -6.80 12.14
N PRO A 265 34.03 -7.26 10.93
CA PRO A 265 34.61 -8.40 10.21
C PRO A 265 35.68 -8.09 9.13
N GLY A 266 35.98 -6.83 8.85
CA GLY A 266 36.88 -6.37 7.78
C GLY A 266 36.26 -6.39 6.37
N ASP A 267 34.97 -6.72 6.26
CA ASP A 267 34.25 -6.94 5.00
C ASP A 267 32.77 -6.53 5.14
N GLY A 268 32.30 -5.62 4.29
CA GLY A 268 30.92 -5.12 4.31
C GLY A 268 29.87 -6.21 4.00
N PHE A 269 30.20 -7.21 3.18
CA PHE A 269 29.31 -8.35 2.93
C PHE A 269 29.17 -9.24 4.17
N VAL A 270 30.22 -9.38 4.97
CA VAL A 270 30.13 -10.11 6.25
C VAL A 270 29.34 -9.29 7.27
N ALA A 271 29.55 -7.97 7.31
CA ALA A 271 28.81 -7.07 8.20
C ALA A 271 27.30 -7.13 7.94
N ASN A 272 26.88 -7.14 6.68
CA ASN A 272 25.47 -7.31 6.29
C ASN A 272 24.89 -8.66 6.69
N ARG A 273 25.63 -9.75 6.49
CA ARG A 273 25.20 -11.09 6.95
C ARG A 273 24.97 -11.13 8.46
N TRP A 274 25.82 -10.46 9.25
CA TRP A 274 25.64 -10.34 10.70
C TRP A 274 24.43 -9.46 11.05
N HIS A 275 24.25 -8.36 10.33
CA HIS A 275 23.11 -7.47 10.46
C HIS A 275 21.78 -8.20 10.23
N ALA A 276 21.65 -8.92 9.11
CA ALA A 276 20.50 -9.75 8.79
C ALA A 276 20.27 -10.88 9.80
N SER A 277 21.34 -11.57 10.24
CA SER A 277 21.25 -12.61 11.26
C SER A 277 20.73 -12.07 12.60
N SER A 278 21.15 -10.86 12.97
CA SER A 278 20.68 -10.15 14.15
C SER A 278 19.20 -9.76 14.04
N LEU A 279 18.78 -9.24 12.88
CA LEU A 279 17.37 -8.94 12.59
C LEU A 279 16.50 -10.19 12.68
N LYS A 280 16.99 -11.34 12.19
CA LYS A 280 16.29 -12.62 12.30
C LYS A 280 16.04 -12.99 13.77
N LYS A 281 17.05 -12.82 14.63
CA LYS A 281 16.90 -13.03 16.08
C LYS A 281 15.87 -12.05 16.71
N MET A 282 15.88 -10.78 16.31
CA MET A 282 14.90 -9.79 16.81
C MET A 282 13.47 -10.15 16.36
N ARG A 283 13.29 -10.52 15.09
CA ARG A 283 12.02 -11.04 14.55
C ARG A 283 11.53 -12.24 15.35
N ASP A 284 12.38 -13.24 15.56
CA ASP A 284 12.01 -14.48 16.24
C ASP A 284 11.62 -14.23 17.71
N THR A 285 12.31 -13.29 18.37
CA THR A 285 11.99 -12.84 19.74
C THR A 285 10.68 -12.05 19.81
N THR A 286 10.42 -11.19 18.81
CA THR A 286 9.19 -10.38 18.71
C THR A 286 7.97 -11.28 18.44
N GLY A 287 8.17 -12.35 17.69
CA GLY A 287 7.15 -13.35 17.39
C GLY A 287 6.31 -13.01 16.17
N PHE A 288 5.76 -14.07 15.54
CA PHE A 288 5.04 -13.98 14.28
C PHE A 288 3.82 -13.07 14.32
N SER A 289 3.11 -12.99 15.45
CA SER A 289 1.89 -12.20 15.59
C SER A 289 2.12 -10.70 15.73
N LYS A 290 3.36 -10.25 15.90
CA LYS A 290 3.71 -8.82 16.05
C LYS A 290 4.71 -8.34 15.02
N PHE A 291 5.63 -9.17 14.55
CA PHE A 291 6.61 -8.72 13.56
C PHE A 291 5.98 -8.57 12.16
N ALA A 292 6.03 -7.36 11.62
CA ALA A 292 5.39 -6.99 10.36
C ALA A 292 6.35 -6.89 9.16
N GLY A 293 7.66 -6.75 9.40
CA GLY A 293 8.62 -6.59 8.31
C GLY A 293 9.80 -5.68 8.64
N VAL A 294 10.47 -5.23 7.57
CA VAL A 294 11.68 -4.38 7.60
C VAL A 294 11.48 -3.21 6.64
N ILE A 295 11.58 -1.98 7.13
CA ILE A 295 11.71 -0.79 6.29
C ILE A 295 13.20 -0.57 6.00
N VAL A 296 13.54 -0.29 4.75
CA VAL A 296 14.90 -0.01 4.29
C VAL A 296 14.97 1.42 3.76
N ASN A 297 15.56 2.33 4.54
CA ASN A 297 15.64 3.75 4.22
C ASN A 297 16.83 4.08 3.31
N GLY A 298 16.91 3.39 2.17
CA GLY A 298 17.87 3.68 1.10
C GLY A 298 19.30 3.21 1.36
N ASP A 299 20.13 3.43 0.33
CA ASP A 299 21.51 2.97 0.19
C ASP A 299 21.61 1.44 0.36
N ILE A 300 20.81 0.77 -0.47
CA ILE A 300 20.83 -0.69 -0.60
C ILE A 300 22.20 -1.11 -1.12
N THR A 301 22.69 -0.36 -2.10
CA THR A 301 23.96 -0.59 -2.80
C THR A 301 24.96 0.50 -2.48
N ASN A 302 26.25 0.19 -2.53
CA ASN A 302 27.28 1.23 -2.49
C ASN A 302 27.46 1.86 -3.87
N VAL A 303 27.34 1.10 -4.96
CA VAL A 303 27.58 1.61 -6.31
C VAL A 303 26.61 1.02 -7.35
N MET A 304 25.43 0.54 -6.96
CA MET A 304 24.42 -0.06 -7.87
C MET A 304 24.86 -1.34 -8.59
N ASP A 305 25.90 -2.03 -8.10
CA ASP A 305 26.32 -3.27 -8.74
C ASP A 305 25.34 -4.41 -8.48
N LYS A 306 25.22 -5.30 -9.48
CA LYS A 306 24.31 -6.44 -9.46
C LYS A 306 24.55 -7.35 -8.25
N ASP A 307 25.82 -7.61 -7.92
CA ASP A 307 26.20 -8.48 -6.82
C ASP A 307 25.77 -7.93 -5.44
N GLU A 308 25.70 -6.61 -5.29
CA GLU A 308 25.20 -5.98 -4.06
C GLU A 308 23.69 -6.19 -3.91
N ILE A 309 22.93 -6.08 -5.01
CA ILE A 309 21.47 -6.31 -5.02
C ILE A 309 21.17 -7.78 -4.75
N GLU A 310 21.90 -8.70 -5.40
CA GLU A 310 21.76 -10.14 -5.16
C GLU A 310 22.12 -10.54 -3.72
N SER A 311 23.14 -9.89 -3.15
CA SER A 311 23.51 -10.09 -1.75
C SER A 311 22.44 -9.55 -0.81
N PHE A 312 21.87 -8.38 -1.10
CA PHE A 312 20.74 -7.83 -0.36
C PHE A 312 19.54 -8.79 -0.36
N ILE A 313 19.18 -9.33 -1.52
CA ILE A 313 18.11 -10.34 -1.65
C ILE A 313 18.42 -11.57 -0.81
N THR A 314 19.67 -12.06 -0.86
CA THR A 314 20.09 -13.25 -0.13
C THR A 314 19.98 -13.06 1.39
N ASP A 315 20.42 -11.92 1.90
CA ASP A 315 20.47 -11.68 3.35
C ASP A 315 19.14 -11.19 3.92
N TYR A 316 18.42 -10.32 3.19
CA TYR A 316 17.22 -9.64 3.67
C TYR A 316 15.92 -10.14 3.03
N GLY A 317 15.98 -10.95 1.98
CA GLY A 317 14.81 -11.46 1.27
C GLY A 317 13.87 -12.28 2.15
N MET A 318 14.36 -12.91 3.23
CA MET A 318 13.52 -13.66 4.17
C MET A 318 12.54 -12.80 4.98
N PHE A 319 12.67 -11.47 4.90
CA PHE A 319 11.78 -10.53 5.57
C PHE A 319 10.79 -9.92 4.59
N ASN A 320 9.62 -9.53 5.11
CA ASN A 320 8.71 -8.65 4.39
C ASN A 320 9.33 -7.24 4.31
N THR A 321 9.95 -6.87 3.19
CA THR A 321 10.69 -5.61 3.03
C THR A 321 9.84 -4.49 2.43
N TYR A 322 10.02 -3.28 2.94
CA TYR A 322 9.51 -2.03 2.37
C TYR A 322 10.72 -1.19 1.99
N VAL A 323 10.99 -1.13 0.68
CA VAL A 323 12.28 -0.67 0.16
C VAL A 323 12.20 0.79 -0.25
N GLY A 324 12.99 1.63 0.40
CA GLY A 324 13.37 2.98 -0.01
C GLY A 324 14.71 2.97 -0.75
N LEU A 325 15.01 4.06 -1.46
CA LEU A 325 16.22 4.24 -2.25
C LEU A 325 17.02 5.42 -1.68
N GLY A 326 18.34 5.36 -1.75
CA GLY A 326 19.24 6.43 -1.28
C GLY A 326 20.12 7.02 -2.38
N ASN A 327 21.03 7.91 -2.01
CA ASN A 327 21.87 8.60 -2.99
C ASN A 327 22.88 7.66 -3.68
N HIS A 328 23.29 6.55 -3.07
CA HIS A 328 24.13 5.54 -3.73
C HIS A 328 23.36 4.64 -4.70
N ASP A 329 22.03 4.64 -4.64
CA ASP A 329 21.16 3.80 -5.46
C ASP A 329 20.77 4.45 -6.79
N TYR A 330 20.65 5.78 -6.85
CA TYR A 330 20.17 6.46 -8.06
C TYR A 330 20.55 7.95 -8.18
N ASP A 331 21.54 8.45 -7.40
CA ASP A 331 22.02 9.84 -7.51
C ASP A 331 23.53 9.91 -7.82
N ASN A 332 24.37 9.44 -6.91
CA ASN A 332 25.81 9.72 -6.87
C ASN A 332 26.60 9.31 -8.11
N TYR A 333 26.20 8.23 -8.79
CA TYR A 333 26.96 7.68 -9.92
C TYR A 333 26.15 7.65 -11.22
N ILE A 334 25.04 8.40 -11.26
CA ILE A 334 24.36 8.70 -12.52
C ILE A 334 25.31 9.53 -13.38
N ASP A 335 25.38 9.20 -14.66
CA ASP A 335 26.27 9.71 -15.70
C ASP A 335 27.75 9.32 -15.57
N ASP A 336 28.19 8.91 -14.39
CA ASP A 336 29.58 8.50 -14.16
C ASP A 336 29.81 6.99 -14.35
N LYS A 337 28.76 6.16 -14.25
CA LYS A 337 28.88 4.70 -14.24
C LYS A 337 28.27 4.03 -15.47
N THR A 338 29.05 3.15 -16.10
CA THR A 338 28.62 2.24 -17.16
C THR A 338 28.58 0.81 -16.66
N CYS A 339 27.51 0.08 -16.99
CA CYS A 339 27.35 -1.31 -16.59
C CYS A 339 26.81 -2.16 -17.74
N ASP A 340 27.11 -3.44 -17.71
CA ASP A 340 26.53 -4.46 -18.57
C ASP A 340 25.85 -5.53 -17.68
N GLY A 341 25.25 -6.54 -18.31
CA GLY A 341 24.76 -7.72 -17.62
C GLY A 341 23.26 -7.95 -17.74
N TYR A 342 22.79 -8.87 -16.90
CA TYR A 342 21.38 -9.24 -16.81
C TYR A 342 20.64 -8.36 -15.80
N PHE A 343 19.33 -8.23 -15.96
CA PHE A 343 18.45 -7.76 -14.89
C PHE A 343 18.39 -8.80 -13.77
N ILE A 344 17.90 -8.37 -12.60
CA ILE A 344 17.89 -9.20 -11.39
C ILE A 344 16.88 -10.33 -11.52
N ASP A 345 15.66 -10.02 -11.90
CA ASP A 345 14.55 -10.99 -11.99
C ASP A 345 14.50 -11.70 -13.36
N GLY A 346 15.62 -11.72 -14.11
CA GLY A 346 15.79 -12.45 -15.37
C GLY A 346 15.77 -11.62 -16.66
N GLY A 347 15.70 -12.30 -17.81
CA GLY A 347 15.67 -11.68 -19.14
C GLY A 347 16.99 -11.76 -19.91
N GLN A 348 17.14 -10.91 -20.94
CA GLN A 348 18.30 -10.94 -21.84
C GLN A 348 19.46 -10.08 -21.32
N TYR A 349 20.68 -10.42 -21.73
CA TYR A 349 21.88 -9.65 -21.40
C TYR A 349 21.86 -8.28 -22.11
N ARG A 350 22.27 -7.22 -21.41
CA ARG A 350 22.48 -5.88 -21.95
C ARG A 350 23.97 -5.59 -22.06
N ALA A 351 24.39 -5.10 -23.21
CA ALA A 351 25.74 -4.61 -23.42
C ALA A 351 26.02 -3.37 -22.56
N LEU A 352 27.31 -3.08 -22.39
CA LEU A 352 27.80 -1.95 -21.59
C LEU A 352 27.12 -0.64 -21.99
N SER A 353 26.41 -0.04 -21.05
CA SER A 353 25.67 1.21 -21.24
C SER A 353 25.76 2.10 -20.00
N GLN A 354 25.79 3.41 -20.22
CA GLN A 354 25.76 4.42 -19.14
C GLN A 354 24.45 4.30 -18.38
N ASN A 355 24.48 4.46 -17.06
CA ASN A 355 23.30 4.41 -16.18
C ASN A 355 22.56 3.05 -16.11
N PHE A 356 23.04 2.01 -16.80
CA PHE A 356 22.36 0.71 -16.80
C PHE A 356 22.26 0.08 -15.41
N CYS A 357 23.26 0.29 -14.55
CA CYS A 357 23.22 -0.17 -13.16
C CYS A 357 22.01 0.42 -12.40
N ALA A 358 21.74 1.72 -12.57
CA ALA A 358 20.62 2.39 -11.92
C ALA A 358 19.28 1.86 -12.45
N ILE A 359 19.12 1.76 -13.77
CA ILE A 359 17.89 1.22 -14.38
C ILE A 359 17.63 -0.22 -13.93
N ARG A 360 18.67 -1.05 -13.84
CA ARG A 360 18.56 -2.41 -13.31
C ARG A 360 18.07 -2.44 -11.86
N LEU A 361 18.59 -1.56 -11.01
CA LEU A 361 18.15 -1.44 -9.62
C LEU A 361 16.70 -0.95 -9.53
N LEU A 362 16.33 0.06 -10.32
CA LEU A 362 14.97 0.62 -10.34
C LEU A 362 13.94 -0.40 -10.85
N GLU A 363 14.27 -1.22 -11.85
CA GLU A 363 13.38 -2.29 -12.32
C GLU A 363 13.19 -3.37 -11.24
N TRP A 364 14.27 -3.79 -10.58
CA TRP A 364 14.15 -4.69 -9.43
C TRP A 364 13.30 -4.08 -8.32
N TRP A 365 13.56 -2.82 -7.95
CA TRP A 365 12.80 -2.10 -6.93
C TRP A 365 11.32 -2.03 -7.29
N HIS A 366 10.99 -1.66 -8.53
CA HIS A 366 9.62 -1.61 -9.03
C HIS A 366 8.90 -2.94 -8.82
N ASN A 367 9.54 -4.04 -9.23
CA ASN A 367 8.98 -5.39 -9.06
C ASN A 367 8.71 -5.71 -7.60
N ARG A 368 9.56 -5.25 -6.66
CA ARG A 368 9.33 -5.44 -5.22
C ARG A 368 8.18 -4.59 -4.71
N ILE A 369 8.02 -3.34 -5.18
CA ILE A 369 6.89 -2.50 -4.77
C ILE A 369 5.53 -3.05 -5.25
N GLN A 370 5.48 -3.76 -6.38
CA GLN A 370 4.24 -4.45 -6.80
C GLN A 370 3.78 -5.54 -5.82
N THR A 371 4.70 -6.11 -5.05
CA THR A 371 4.40 -7.15 -4.05
C THR A 371 3.96 -6.57 -2.71
N VAL A 372 4.14 -5.26 -2.50
CA VAL A 372 3.71 -4.53 -1.30
C VAL A 372 2.24 -4.10 -1.46
N GLN A 373 1.51 -4.09 -0.35
CA GLN A 373 0.21 -3.44 -0.26
C GLN A 373 0.34 -1.93 -0.17
N THR A 374 0.54 -1.33 -1.33
CA THR A 374 0.58 0.12 -1.46
C THR A 374 -0.83 0.69 -1.46
N VAL A 375 -1.02 1.79 -0.75
CA VAL A 375 -2.26 2.58 -0.74
C VAL A 375 -2.19 3.67 -1.82
N SER A 376 -0.99 4.20 -2.06
CA SER A 376 -0.73 5.21 -3.07
C SER A 376 0.69 5.09 -3.61
N LYS A 377 0.88 5.46 -4.88
CA LYS A 377 2.19 5.52 -5.56
C LYS A 377 2.25 6.82 -6.36
N ASP A 378 3.43 7.41 -6.43
CA ASP A 378 3.72 8.60 -7.21
C ASP A 378 4.71 8.29 -8.33
N TYR A 379 4.38 7.28 -9.14
CA TYR A 379 5.12 7.03 -10.36
C TYR A 379 4.31 6.19 -11.34
N TYR A 380 4.64 6.38 -12.60
CA TYR A 380 4.22 5.56 -13.71
C TYR A 380 5.41 4.76 -14.22
N TYR A 381 5.17 3.48 -14.46
CA TYR A 381 6.10 2.61 -15.14
C TYR A 381 5.42 2.10 -16.40
N SER A 382 5.86 2.58 -17.57
CA SER A 382 5.28 2.24 -18.85
C SER A 382 6.37 2.15 -19.90
N ASN A 383 6.29 1.16 -20.78
CA ASN A 383 7.33 0.91 -21.79
C ASN A 383 8.76 0.83 -21.21
N TYR A 384 8.88 0.42 -19.94
CA TYR A 384 10.12 0.33 -19.17
C TYR A 384 10.75 1.68 -18.79
N ASP A 385 10.02 2.77 -18.97
CA ASP A 385 10.38 4.12 -18.55
C ASP A 385 9.73 4.43 -17.21
N PHE A 386 10.41 5.24 -16.40
CA PHE A 386 9.92 5.72 -15.11
C PHE A 386 9.60 7.20 -15.16
N THR A 387 8.47 7.60 -14.58
CA THR A 387 8.10 9.02 -14.46
C THR A 387 7.35 9.26 -13.14
N GLY A 388 7.76 10.25 -12.35
CA GLY A 388 7.20 10.56 -11.02
C GLY A 388 8.27 10.57 -9.94
N SER A 389 7.91 10.74 -8.67
CA SER A 389 8.89 10.77 -7.57
C SER A 389 9.37 9.39 -7.10
N LEU A 390 8.77 8.31 -7.62
CA LEU A 390 8.92 6.92 -7.16
C LEU A 390 8.33 6.65 -5.76
N SER A 391 7.93 7.70 -5.04
CA SER A 391 7.38 7.60 -3.69
C SER A 391 6.15 6.72 -3.65
N TYR A 392 5.95 6.06 -2.51
CA TYR A 392 4.76 5.25 -2.28
C TYR A 392 4.41 5.25 -0.79
N SER A 393 3.18 4.88 -0.49
CA SER A 393 2.73 4.71 0.88
C SER A 393 1.97 3.40 1.07
N PHE A 394 1.93 2.95 2.31
CA PHE A 394 1.24 1.73 2.72
C PHE A 394 0.70 1.87 4.13
N ASP A 395 -0.27 1.04 4.47
CA ASP A 395 -0.90 1.05 5.78
C ASP A 395 -0.68 -0.27 6.52
N ILE A 396 -0.57 -0.18 7.85
CA ILE A 396 -0.69 -1.32 8.75
C ILE A 396 -1.56 -0.89 9.93
N GLY A 397 -2.78 -1.42 10.01
CA GLY A 397 -3.75 -1.01 11.03
C GLY A 397 -4.06 0.49 10.95
N SER A 398 -3.97 1.16 12.10
CA SER A 398 -4.21 2.61 12.21
C SER A 398 -3.00 3.49 11.84
N TRP A 399 -1.94 2.89 11.27
CA TRP A 399 -0.70 3.60 10.92
C TRP A 399 -0.53 3.67 9.40
N HIS A 400 -0.12 4.85 8.95
CA HIS A 400 0.19 5.20 7.57
C HIS A 400 1.70 5.43 7.44
N PHE A 401 2.31 4.82 6.43
CA PHE A 401 3.75 4.86 6.21
C PHE A 401 4.02 5.44 4.84
N VAL A 402 4.77 6.54 4.79
CA VAL A 402 5.18 7.16 3.53
C VAL A 402 6.66 6.85 3.29
N GLN A 403 7.01 6.37 2.10
CA GLN A 403 8.38 6.22 1.65
C GLN A 403 8.70 7.28 0.58
N LEU A 404 9.61 8.20 0.92
CA LEU A 404 10.01 9.36 0.11
C LEU A 404 11.40 9.20 -0.53
N HIS A 405 11.94 7.98 -0.50
CA HIS A 405 13.26 7.63 -1.05
C HIS A 405 14.39 8.56 -0.59
N ASN A 406 15.20 9.12 -1.50
CA ASN A 406 16.40 9.88 -1.17
C ASN A 406 16.07 11.10 -0.31
N HIS A 407 15.30 12.04 -0.84
CA HIS A 407 14.69 13.15 -0.11
C HIS A 407 13.47 13.67 -0.89
N PRO A 408 12.48 14.31 -0.24
CA PRO A 408 11.21 14.61 -0.89
C PRO A 408 11.29 15.61 -2.05
N ALA A 409 12.32 16.44 -2.08
CA ALA A 409 12.59 17.38 -3.17
C ALA A 409 13.57 16.85 -4.23
N TYR A 410 13.87 15.55 -4.22
CA TYR A 410 14.81 14.95 -5.16
C TYR A 410 14.24 14.98 -6.58
N GLU A 411 15.02 15.50 -7.52
CA GLU A 411 14.72 15.46 -8.95
C GLU A 411 15.93 14.97 -9.72
N ARG A 412 15.70 14.16 -10.74
CA ARG A 412 16.75 13.68 -11.64
C ARG A 412 16.15 13.19 -12.94
N GLU A 413 16.80 13.54 -14.04
CA GLU A 413 16.53 12.95 -15.35
C GLU A 413 17.78 12.21 -15.82
N PHE A 414 17.61 10.98 -16.29
CA PHE A 414 18.66 10.23 -16.95
C PHE A 414 18.07 9.13 -17.84
N SER A 415 18.88 8.64 -18.77
CA SER A 415 18.52 7.51 -19.63
C SER A 415 19.64 6.50 -19.72
N SER A 416 19.30 5.30 -20.19
CA SER A 416 20.26 4.26 -20.56
C SER A 416 19.82 3.55 -21.81
N TYR A 417 20.76 3.32 -22.74
CA TYR A 417 20.50 2.55 -23.94
C TYR A 417 20.30 1.06 -23.62
N ASP A 418 19.10 0.51 -23.92
CA ASP A 418 18.82 -0.92 -23.82
C ASP A 418 19.14 -1.61 -25.15
N SER A 419 20.36 -2.15 -25.22
CA SER A 419 20.87 -2.87 -26.41
C SER A 419 20.01 -4.05 -26.89
N TRP A 420 19.19 -4.66 -26.02
CA TRP A 420 18.29 -5.73 -26.43
C TRP A 420 17.09 -5.18 -27.22
N ARG A 421 16.63 -3.98 -26.87
CA ARG A 421 15.46 -3.34 -27.47
C ARG A 421 15.83 -2.34 -28.57
N ALA A 422 17.12 -2.00 -28.67
CA ALA A 422 17.64 -0.96 -29.55
C ALA A 422 16.95 0.40 -29.36
N GLN A 423 16.66 0.75 -28.11
CA GLN A 423 16.05 2.02 -27.70
C GLN A 423 16.58 2.43 -26.32
N ASP A 424 16.48 3.72 -26.03
CA ASP A 424 16.73 4.25 -24.70
C ASP A 424 15.56 3.89 -23.76
N ARG A 425 15.88 3.87 -22.47
CA ARG A 425 14.92 3.85 -21.37
C ARG A 425 15.12 5.11 -20.56
N ASP A 426 14.03 5.81 -20.30
CA ASP A 426 14.06 7.12 -19.68
C ASP A 426 13.58 7.04 -18.23
N VAL A 427 14.26 7.78 -17.36
CA VAL A 427 13.91 7.91 -15.94
C VAL A 427 13.78 9.38 -15.62
N ASN A 428 12.55 9.82 -15.35
CA ASN A 428 12.17 11.19 -15.06
C ASN A 428 11.65 11.31 -13.62
N ILE A 429 12.51 11.72 -12.70
CA ILE A 429 12.20 11.81 -11.27
C ILE A 429 11.86 13.24 -10.90
N TYR A 430 10.68 13.42 -10.30
CA TYR A 430 10.15 14.71 -9.83
C TYR A 430 10.04 14.77 -8.31
N GLN A 431 9.86 15.97 -7.76
CA GLN A 431 9.61 16.15 -6.32
C GLN A 431 8.31 15.46 -5.88
N SER A 432 8.35 14.90 -4.68
CA SER A 432 7.22 14.20 -4.04
C SER A 432 6.35 15.11 -3.16
N LEU A 433 6.70 16.38 -2.95
CA LEU A 433 6.06 17.26 -1.95
C LEU A 433 4.55 17.45 -2.21
N ASN A 434 4.14 17.68 -3.47
CA ASN A 434 2.72 17.80 -3.81
C ASN A 434 1.96 16.49 -3.61
N TRP A 435 2.53 15.38 -4.06
CA TRP A 435 1.93 14.06 -3.84
C TRP A 435 1.82 13.73 -2.35
N LEU A 436 2.87 14.02 -1.56
CA LEU A 436 2.91 13.82 -0.12
C LEU A 436 1.77 14.58 0.58
N ARG A 437 1.56 15.85 0.20
CA ARG A 437 0.48 16.67 0.73
C ARG A 437 -0.88 16.01 0.50
N ASP A 438 -1.12 15.50 -0.71
CA ASP A 438 -2.37 14.82 -1.05
C ASP A 438 -2.50 13.44 -0.39
N ASP A 439 -1.39 12.72 -0.24
CA ASP A 439 -1.36 11.41 0.40
C ASP A 439 -1.72 11.48 1.88
N LEU A 440 -1.10 12.42 2.60
CA LEU A 440 -1.40 12.68 4.00
C LEU A 440 -2.85 13.15 4.20
N ARG A 441 -3.39 13.97 3.27
CA ARG A 441 -4.80 14.38 3.30
C ARG A 441 -5.75 13.18 3.17
N ARG A 442 -5.45 12.23 2.27
CA ARG A 442 -6.23 10.98 2.13
C ARG A 442 -6.08 10.04 3.32
N SER A 443 -4.94 10.08 4.00
CA SER A 443 -4.66 9.23 5.17
C SER A 443 -5.14 9.83 6.49
N ARG A 444 -5.90 10.93 6.48
CA ARG A 444 -6.46 11.54 7.69
C ARG A 444 -7.31 10.53 8.46
N GLY A 445 -7.09 10.46 9.78
CA GLY A 445 -7.64 9.41 10.66
C GLY A 445 -6.65 8.27 10.97
N LYS A 446 -5.51 8.21 10.28
CA LYS A 446 -4.37 7.34 10.62
C LYS A 446 -3.23 8.18 11.19
N LYS A 447 -2.36 7.56 12.00
CA LYS A 447 -1.09 8.19 12.43
C LYS A 447 -0.04 7.93 11.38
N ALA A 448 0.73 8.96 11.01
CA ALA A 448 1.67 8.88 9.90
C ALA A 448 3.12 8.96 10.36
N VAL A 449 3.99 8.17 9.72
CA VAL A 449 5.44 8.31 9.80
C VAL A 449 6.02 8.50 8.41
N LEU A 450 7.02 9.39 8.29
CA LEU A 450 7.71 9.64 7.04
C LEU A 450 9.04 8.88 7.03
N ASN A 451 9.32 8.16 5.95
CA ASN A 451 10.55 7.40 5.76
C ASN A 451 11.31 7.99 4.57
N MET A 452 12.57 8.34 4.77
CA MET A 452 13.45 8.87 3.72
C MET A 452 14.90 8.50 4.00
N HIS A 453 15.80 8.74 3.06
CA HIS A 453 17.22 8.49 3.25
C HIS A 453 17.90 9.71 3.89
N VAL A 454 17.65 10.91 3.34
CA VAL A 454 18.30 12.16 3.74
C VAL A 454 17.27 13.13 4.33
N ILE A 455 17.43 13.43 5.62
CA ILE A 455 16.65 14.46 6.36
C ILE A 455 17.55 15.57 6.92
N ASN A 456 18.88 15.41 6.86
CA ASN A 456 19.81 16.23 7.62
C ASN A 456 20.30 17.46 6.84
N ALA A 457 20.67 18.45 7.64
CA ALA A 457 21.48 19.64 7.41
C ALA A 457 22.57 19.62 6.30
N ASP A 458 23.08 18.48 5.83
CA ASP A 458 24.23 18.49 4.90
C ASP A 458 23.85 18.86 3.45
N ARG A 459 22.58 18.72 3.04
CA ARG A 459 22.02 19.41 1.85
C ARG A 459 21.11 20.60 2.20
N PHE A 460 20.44 20.57 3.36
CA PHE A 460 19.45 21.61 3.74
C PHE A 460 19.99 22.76 4.63
N ASN A 461 21.07 22.58 5.40
CA ASN A 461 21.75 23.65 6.16
C ASN A 461 23.00 24.21 5.45
N GLN A 462 23.40 23.69 4.29
CA GLN A 462 24.41 24.36 3.44
C GLN A 462 23.82 25.50 2.59
N GLY A 463 22.57 25.90 2.85
CA GLY A 463 21.92 27.02 2.16
C GLY A 463 21.61 26.73 0.70
N GLN A 464 21.50 25.46 0.31
CA GLN A 464 21.23 25.10 -1.09
C GLN A 464 19.74 25.17 -1.45
N ASN A 465 18.81 24.86 -0.53
CA ASN A 465 17.35 24.98 -0.77
C ASN A 465 16.53 25.20 0.52
N PRO A 466 16.46 26.43 1.07
CA PRO A 466 15.65 26.74 2.25
C PRO A 466 14.13 26.65 2.00
N GLU A 467 13.69 26.85 0.76
CA GLU A 467 12.26 26.82 0.37
C GLU A 467 11.65 25.42 0.46
N GLU A 468 12.40 24.38 0.07
CA GLU A 468 11.93 22.98 0.11
C GLU A 468 11.80 22.45 1.54
N TYR A 469 12.72 22.82 2.43
CA TYR A 469 12.63 22.49 3.85
C TYR A 469 11.41 23.17 4.49
N GLN A 470 11.15 24.42 4.08
CA GLN A 470 9.98 25.15 4.51
C GLN A 470 8.69 24.47 4.02
N GLU A 471 8.62 24.09 2.74
CA GLU A 471 7.44 23.41 2.18
C GLU A 471 7.17 22.07 2.87
N LEU A 472 8.19 21.24 3.11
CA LEU A 472 8.03 20.01 3.89
C LEU A 472 7.47 20.31 5.30
N GLY A 473 7.98 21.36 5.94
CA GLY A 473 7.49 21.80 7.24
C GLY A 473 6.03 22.28 7.21
N GLU A 474 5.63 23.03 6.19
CA GLU A 474 4.24 23.46 5.97
C GLU A 474 3.31 22.26 5.74
N ILE A 475 3.73 21.29 4.91
CA ILE A 475 2.98 20.04 4.70
C ILE A 475 2.83 19.27 6.02
N ILE A 476 3.89 19.20 6.82
CA ILE A 476 3.80 18.57 8.14
C ILE A 476 2.81 19.35 9.00
N ASP A 477 2.89 20.67 9.09
CA ASP A 477 1.97 21.51 9.87
C ASP A 477 0.50 21.33 9.47
N GLU A 478 0.19 21.25 8.18
CA GLU A 478 -1.14 20.92 7.62
C GLU A 478 -1.64 19.51 7.99
N ASN A 479 -0.76 18.64 8.50
CA ASN A 479 -0.99 17.23 8.73
C ASN A 479 -0.50 16.83 10.15
N PRO A 480 -1.28 17.17 11.20
CA PRO A 480 -0.94 16.84 12.60
C PRO A 480 -0.78 15.35 12.87
N GLN A 481 -1.30 14.48 11.99
CA GLN A 481 -1.08 13.03 12.01
C GLN A 481 0.37 12.58 11.89
N VAL A 482 1.25 13.40 11.32
CA VAL A 482 2.66 13.03 11.16
C VAL A 482 3.37 13.16 12.51
N VAL A 483 3.87 12.05 13.04
CA VAL A 483 4.43 12.01 14.42
C VAL A 483 5.93 11.84 14.49
N ALA A 484 6.55 11.30 13.44
CA ALA A 484 7.98 11.00 13.43
C ALA A 484 8.51 10.89 12.00
N ILE A 485 9.82 11.10 11.87
CA ILE A 485 10.57 10.89 10.63
C ILE A 485 11.63 9.83 10.87
N PHE A 486 11.73 8.84 9.99
CA PHE A 486 12.81 7.89 9.92
C PHE A 486 13.74 8.22 8.75
N ALA A 487 15.05 8.21 9.01
CA ALA A 487 16.09 8.61 8.08
C ALA A 487 17.28 7.63 8.03
N GLY A 488 18.13 7.72 7.01
CA GLY A 488 19.40 6.99 6.87
C GLY A 488 20.58 7.94 6.70
N HIS A 489 21.51 7.62 5.79
CA HIS A 489 22.61 8.45 5.28
C HIS A 489 23.73 8.78 6.28
N ILE A 490 23.38 9.08 7.53
CA ILE A 490 24.35 9.28 8.61
C ILE A 490 24.60 7.93 9.27
N HIS A 491 25.51 7.16 8.68
CA HIS A 491 25.75 5.74 9.01
C HIS A 491 25.96 5.46 10.50
N SER A 492 26.64 6.39 11.19
CA SER A 492 26.98 6.25 12.60
C SER A 492 25.83 6.57 13.55
N TYR A 493 24.73 7.17 13.06
CA TYR A 493 23.60 7.58 13.89
C TYR A 493 22.49 6.52 13.92
N VAL A 494 21.90 6.32 15.09
CA VAL A 494 20.69 5.52 15.29
C VAL A 494 19.71 6.24 16.22
N MET A 495 18.42 5.93 16.14
CA MET A 495 17.38 6.62 16.91
C MET A 495 17.49 8.14 16.73
N ASN A 496 17.23 8.89 17.80
CA ASN A 496 17.24 10.33 17.81
C ASN A 496 18.66 10.94 17.72
N GLY A 497 19.50 10.46 16.80
CA GLY A 497 20.85 10.94 16.53
C GLY A 497 21.96 10.33 17.39
N TRP A 498 21.79 9.13 17.95
CA TRP A 498 22.80 8.48 18.79
C TRP A 498 23.97 7.91 17.97
N GLN A 499 25.22 8.27 18.28
CA GLN A 499 26.41 7.91 17.47
C GLN A 499 27.13 6.63 17.92
N ASN A 500 27.61 5.81 16.97
CA ASN A 500 28.25 4.51 17.23
C ASN A 500 29.78 4.38 17.01
N SER A 501 30.61 5.35 17.43
CA SER A 501 32.07 5.23 17.19
C SER A 501 33.01 5.37 18.39
N SER A 502 32.53 5.53 19.64
CA SER A 502 33.38 5.37 20.86
C SER A 502 32.68 5.68 22.20
N ARG A 503 31.56 5.04 22.56
CA ARG A 503 30.88 5.24 23.87
C ARG A 503 30.69 6.72 24.30
N ASP A 504 30.66 7.64 23.34
CA ASP A 504 30.56 9.07 23.60
C ASP A 504 29.20 9.55 23.11
N PHE A 505 28.27 9.60 24.06
CA PHE A 505 26.84 9.87 23.90
C PHE A 505 26.56 11.36 23.69
N ARG A 506 27.34 12.06 22.85
CA ARG A 506 27.36 13.53 22.81
C ARG A 506 26.50 14.19 21.72
N SER A 507 25.99 13.44 20.75
CA SER A 507 25.00 13.99 19.82
C SER A 507 23.63 14.05 20.51
N GLY A 508 23.17 15.27 20.78
CA GLY A 508 21.84 15.52 21.34
C GLY A 508 20.72 15.09 20.39
N PRO A 509 19.48 15.01 20.90
CA PRO A 509 18.32 14.61 20.11
C PRO A 509 18.15 15.49 18.86
N LYS A 510 17.84 14.85 17.73
CA LYS A 510 17.60 15.42 16.41
C LYS A 510 16.11 15.62 16.17
N TYR A 511 15.73 16.86 15.94
CA TYR A 511 14.35 17.19 15.66
C TYR A 511 14.23 17.90 14.31
N PHE A 512 13.07 17.73 13.71
CA PHE A 512 12.59 18.56 12.62
C PHE A 512 11.67 19.62 13.23
N ASP A 513 12.05 20.89 13.09
CA ASP A 513 11.26 22.03 13.54
C ASP A 513 10.53 22.63 12.34
N THR A 514 9.20 22.69 12.44
CA THR A 514 8.31 23.20 11.39
C THR A 514 8.11 24.73 11.54
N PRO A 515 7.66 25.42 10.47
CA PRO A 515 7.36 26.85 10.51
C PRO A 515 6.35 27.28 11.58
N GLN A 516 5.33 26.46 11.88
CA GLN A 516 4.33 26.75 12.92
C GLN A 516 4.76 26.25 14.33
N GLY A 517 6.01 25.79 14.48
CA GLY A 517 6.60 25.48 15.78
C GLY A 517 6.33 24.06 16.29
N ARG A 518 5.76 23.16 15.46
CA ARG A 518 5.77 21.73 15.76
C ARG A 518 7.19 21.18 15.68
N ARG A 519 7.49 20.27 16.61
CA ARG A 519 8.79 19.63 16.75
C ARG A 519 8.63 18.11 16.63
N LEU A 520 9.14 17.52 15.55
CA LEU A 520 9.06 16.08 15.30
C LEU A 520 10.41 15.41 15.57
N PRO A 521 10.45 14.25 16.23
CA PRO A 521 11.68 13.47 16.38
C PRO A 521 12.12 12.87 15.04
N ILE A 522 13.43 12.94 14.78
CA ILE A 522 14.08 12.29 13.65
C ILE A 522 14.82 11.05 14.15
N PHE A 523 14.46 9.88 13.64
CA PHE A 523 15.12 8.62 13.96
C PHE A 523 16.01 8.14 12.80
N TYR A 524 17.32 8.19 12.98
CA TYR A 524 18.29 7.59 12.06
C TYR A 524 18.30 6.07 12.19
N SER A 525 18.40 5.36 11.07
CA SER A 525 18.16 3.92 11.00
C SER A 525 19.40 3.08 11.31
N GLY A 526 20.57 3.69 11.43
CA GLY A 526 21.85 3.00 11.57
C GLY A 526 22.35 2.45 10.24
N SER A 527 23.43 1.69 10.29
CA SER A 527 24.04 1.07 9.10
C SER A 527 24.61 -0.30 9.43
N ALA A 528 24.76 -1.14 8.40
CA ALA A 528 25.37 -2.45 8.55
C ALA A 528 26.83 -2.36 9.02
N GLU A 529 27.63 -1.45 8.46
CA GLU A 529 29.04 -1.28 8.85
C GLU A 529 29.21 -0.76 10.29
N ASN A 530 28.25 0.02 10.81
CA ASN A 530 28.25 0.42 12.20
C ASN A 530 27.57 -0.63 13.09
N ASN A 531 27.17 -1.81 12.60
CA ASN A 531 26.54 -2.84 13.43
C ASN A 531 25.33 -2.34 14.25
N ILE A 532 24.50 -1.45 13.70
CA ILE A 532 23.36 -0.85 14.43
C ILE A 532 22.12 -0.74 13.56
N TYR A 533 20.96 -1.03 14.14
CA TYR A 533 19.65 -0.79 13.53
C TYR A 533 18.60 -0.45 14.59
N MET A 534 17.35 -0.24 14.16
CA MET A 534 16.24 0.01 15.07
C MET A 534 15.11 -1.01 14.98
N GLN A 535 14.48 -1.24 16.12
CA GLN A 535 13.14 -1.78 16.24
C GLN A 535 12.17 -0.63 16.50
N ALA A 536 11.12 -0.52 15.69
CA ALA A 536 10.00 0.39 15.90
C ALA A 536 8.73 -0.41 16.19
N ARG A 537 8.19 -0.25 17.39
CA ARG A 537 6.93 -0.87 17.83
C ARG A 537 5.81 0.15 17.78
N PHE A 538 4.75 -0.20 17.07
CA PHE A 538 3.60 0.64 16.81
C PHE A 538 2.42 0.12 17.61
N LEU A 539 1.93 0.96 18.52
CA LEU A 539 0.76 0.73 19.35
C LEU A 539 -0.40 1.59 18.83
N SER A 540 -1.61 1.34 19.33
CA SER A 540 -2.79 2.14 18.96
C SER A 540 -2.62 3.64 19.19
N ASP A 541 -1.81 4.07 20.16
CA ASP A 541 -1.66 5.47 20.58
C ASP A 541 -0.18 5.89 20.74
N LYS A 542 0.76 5.04 20.36
CA LYS A 542 2.17 5.26 20.68
C LYS A 542 3.13 4.58 19.71
N LEU A 543 4.22 5.27 19.40
CA LEU A 543 5.37 4.71 18.71
C LEU A 543 6.51 4.53 19.72
N GLU A 544 7.11 3.34 19.75
CA GLU A 544 8.20 2.99 20.64
C GLU A 544 9.42 2.53 19.83
N VAL A 545 10.50 3.32 19.83
CA VAL A 545 11.72 3.05 19.06
C VAL A 545 12.83 2.57 19.99
N THR A 546 13.50 1.46 19.65
CA THR A 546 14.59 0.85 20.44
C THR A 546 15.79 0.51 19.54
N PRO A 547 17.03 0.84 19.92
CA PRO A 547 18.20 0.56 19.09
C PRO A 547 18.73 -0.84 19.39
N TYR A 548 19.27 -1.49 18.36
CA TYR A 548 19.79 -2.85 18.43
C TYR A 548 21.23 -2.92 17.93
N SER A 549 22.02 -3.77 18.59
CA SER A 549 23.33 -4.13 18.07
C SER A 549 23.21 -5.30 17.10
N SER A 550 23.83 -5.17 15.94
CA SER A 550 24.01 -6.25 14.98
C SER A 550 24.95 -7.34 15.49
N LEU A 551 25.90 -7.00 16.37
CA LEU A 551 26.89 -7.95 16.89
C LEU A 551 26.27 -9.07 17.74
N ASN A 552 25.18 -8.79 18.46
CA ASN A 552 24.60 -9.75 19.40
C ASN A 552 23.07 -9.87 19.33
N GLY A 553 22.39 -9.03 18.53
CA GLY A 553 20.93 -9.02 18.42
C GLY A 553 20.21 -8.73 19.72
N ASN A 554 20.82 -7.92 20.58
CA ASN A 554 20.22 -7.41 21.79
C ASN A 554 20.01 -5.89 21.66
N SER A 555 18.98 -5.39 22.36
CA SER A 555 18.77 -3.95 22.52
C SER A 555 19.96 -3.30 23.23
N LEU A 556 20.36 -2.12 22.81
CA LEU A 556 21.41 -1.37 23.52
C LEU A 556 20.87 -0.86 24.87
N ALA A 557 21.61 -1.10 25.94
CA ALA A 557 21.12 -1.01 27.33
C ALA A 557 21.05 0.41 27.95
N THR A 558 21.21 1.50 27.20
CA THR A 558 21.29 2.87 27.77
C THR A 558 20.30 3.84 27.13
N GLY A 559 19.53 4.57 27.94
CA GLY A 559 18.77 5.74 27.49
C GLY A 559 17.38 5.46 26.89
N SER A 560 16.88 4.23 27.07
CA SER A 560 15.48 3.81 27.09
C SER A 560 14.65 4.22 25.88
N LYS A 561 14.30 3.23 25.05
CA LYS A 561 13.06 3.17 24.26
C LYS A 561 12.38 4.54 24.09
N HIS A 562 12.65 5.21 22.98
CA HIS A 562 12.04 6.51 22.74
C HIS A 562 10.57 6.31 22.44
N SER A 563 9.71 6.92 23.25
CA SER A 563 8.25 6.84 23.08
C SER A 563 7.76 8.16 22.52
N VAL A 564 7.08 8.09 21.38
CA VAL A 564 6.36 9.21 20.79
C VAL A 564 4.88 8.92 21.03
N ASP A 565 4.22 9.78 21.79
CA ASP A 565 2.78 9.71 21.89
C ASP A 565 2.21 10.08 20.53
N ALA A 566 1.43 9.18 19.95
CA ALA A 566 0.69 9.50 18.76
C ALA A 566 -0.51 10.35 19.21
N PRO A 567 -0.86 11.43 18.48
CA PRO A 567 -1.97 12.28 18.88
C PRO A 567 -3.20 11.42 19.08
N THR A 568 -3.72 11.44 20.30
CA THR A 568 -5.09 11.01 20.57
C THR A 568 -5.92 12.18 20.12
N TYR A 569 -6.43 12.12 18.89
CA TYR A 569 -7.27 13.20 18.36
C TYR A 569 -8.39 13.47 19.35
N PRO A 570 -8.45 14.64 20.02
CA PRO A 570 -9.71 15.10 20.56
C PRO A 570 -10.60 15.40 19.35
N ASP A 571 -11.84 14.94 19.43
CA ASP A 571 -12.78 14.71 18.32
C ASP A 571 -13.24 15.94 17.49
N TYR A 572 -12.42 16.94 17.17
CA TYR A 572 -12.80 17.99 16.22
C TYR A 572 -11.59 18.57 15.45
N GLU A 573 -11.61 18.43 14.13
CA GLU A 573 -10.54 18.78 13.17
C GLU A 573 -10.60 20.18 12.58
N TRP A 574 -11.55 21.01 12.98
CA TRP A 574 -11.47 22.45 12.80
C TRP A 574 -12.62 23.07 13.59
N THR A 575 -12.54 24.38 13.87
CA THR A 575 -13.67 25.16 14.40
C THR A 575 -13.75 26.46 13.63
N ASN A 576 -14.55 26.51 12.58
CA ASN A 576 -14.66 27.67 11.69
C ASN A 576 -16.01 27.69 10.95
N SER A 577 -16.24 28.76 10.19
CA SER A 577 -17.36 28.84 9.26
C SER A 577 -17.10 27.99 8.01
N ILE A 578 -18.12 27.32 7.50
CA ILE A 578 -18.08 26.66 6.18
C ILE A 578 -18.63 27.65 5.15
N ILE A 579 -17.83 28.04 4.16
CA ILE A 579 -18.15 29.12 3.22
C ILE A 579 -18.48 28.54 1.84
N HIS A 580 -19.65 28.86 1.29
CA HIS A 580 -19.98 28.49 -0.08
C HIS A 580 -19.16 29.32 -1.07
N SER A 581 -18.24 28.67 -1.78
CA SER A 581 -17.17 29.30 -2.58
C SER A 581 -17.71 30.25 -3.64
N ALA A 582 -18.83 29.91 -4.28
CA ALA A 582 -19.39 30.72 -5.37
C ALA A 582 -19.97 32.06 -4.88
N THR A 583 -20.46 32.10 -3.64
CA THR A 583 -21.22 33.26 -3.12
C THR A 583 -20.52 33.97 -1.97
N GLY A 584 -19.51 33.36 -1.36
CA GLY A 584 -18.88 33.87 -0.14
C GLY A 584 -19.83 33.91 1.07
N LEU A 585 -20.89 33.11 1.06
CA LEU A 585 -21.88 33.04 2.13
C LEU A 585 -21.59 31.84 3.03
N CYS A 586 -21.79 31.99 4.33
CA CYS A 586 -21.51 30.94 5.30
C CYS A 586 -22.71 30.01 5.47
N LEU A 587 -22.46 28.73 5.71
CA LEU A 587 -23.46 27.80 6.21
C LEU A 587 -24.03 28.35 7.53
N ASP A 588 -25.35 28.24 7.69
CA ASP A 588 -26.08 28.84 8.79
C ASP A 588 -27.25 27.94 9.18
N VAL A 589 -27.38 27.64 10.48
CA VAL A 589 -28.55 26.96 11.02
C VAL A 589 -29.69 27.96 11.21
N TYR A 590 -30.73 27.79 10.40
CA TYR A 590 -31.82 28.76 10.28
C TYR A 590 -32.65 28.91 11.56
N GLN A 591 -32.89 30.15 11.97
CA GLN A 591 -33.79 30.51 13.09
C GLN A 591 -33.43 29.90 14.47
N GLY A 592 -32.15 29.59 14.71
CA GLY A 592 -31.60 29.26 16.03
C GLY A 592 -31.17 27.80 16.20
N LEU A 593 -30.38 27.54 17.25
CA LEU A 593 -29.73 26.25 17.54
C LEU A 593 -30.70 25.23 18.17
N GLN A 594 -31.60 24.68 17.35
CA GLN A 594 -32.55 23.64 17.75
C GLN A 594 -32.52 22.46 16.78
N SER A 595 -32.78 21.25 17.30
CA SER A 595 -32.85 20.04 16.50
C SER A 595 -34.00 20.11 15.48
N GLY A 596 -33.72 19.75 14.23
CA GLY A 596 -34.65 19.78 13.11
C GLY A 596 -34.67 21.10 12.31
N GLN A 597 -33.81 22.06 12.64
CA GLN A 597 -33.72 23.31 11.88
C GLN A 597 -32.98 23.11 10.56
N LYS A 598 -33.42 23.81 9.52
CA LYS A 598 -32.79 23.74 8.20
C LYS A 598 -31.42 24.40 8.20
N VAL A 599 -30.53 23.89 7.36
CA VAL A 599 -29.24 24.51 7.10
C VAL A 599 -29.33 25.28 5.78
N ILE A 600 -28.92 26.54 5.81
CA ILE A 600 -28.95 27.47 4.68
C ILE A 600 -27.58 28.11 4.49
N THR A 601 -27.44 28.96 3.48
CA THR A 601 -26.34 29.92 3.40
C THR A 601 -26.81 31.33 3.77
N TYR A 602 -26.07 32.05 4.61
CA TYR A 602 -26.35 33.42 5.00
C TYR A 602 -25.08 34.28 5.02
N ALA A 603 -25.22 35.60 5.20
CA ALA A 603 -24.07 36.47 5.36
C ALA A 603 -23.20 35.99 6.53
N CYS A 604 -21.89 35.89 6.30
CA CYS A 604 -20.94 35.42 7.29
C CYS A 604 -20.89 36.36 8.50
N THR A 605 -21.01 35.77 9.68
CA THR A 605 -20.96 36.42 11.00
C THR A 605 -20.24 35.49 11.98
N ASP A 606 -19.80 36.02 13.12
CA ASP A 606 -19.25 35.20 14.21
C ASP A 606 -20.36 34.56 15.09
N GLY A 607 -21.58 34.43 14.57
CA GLY A 607 -22.71 33.85 15.29
C GLY A 607 -22.54 32.34 15.50
N GLU A 608 -22.94 31.85 16.67
CA GLU A 608 -22.81 30.42 17.05
C GLU A 608 -23.48 29.46 16.04
N ASN A 609 -24.54 29.92 15.35
CA ASN A 609 -25.26 29.15 14.32
C ASN A 609 -24.52 29.02 12.98
N GLN A 610 -23.33 29.60 12.85
CA GLN A 610 -22.46 29.51 11.68
C GLN A 610 -21.08 28.91 12.01
N GLN A 611 -20.86 28.50 13.26
CA GLN A 611 -19.60 27.90 13.70
C GLN A 611 -19.75 26.39 13.71
N PHE A 612 -18.92 25.70 12.93
CA PHE A 612 -18.96 24.24 12.84
C PHE A 612 -17.62 23.64 13.24
N SER A 613 -17.69 22.39 13.68
CA SER A 613 -16.56 21.54 13.92
C SER A 613 -16.74 20.21 13.23
N TYR A 614 -15.66 19.56 12.79
CA TYR A 614 -15.75 18.28 12.09
C TYR A 614 -14.97 17.21 12.83
N ASP A 615 -15.62 16.13 13.25
CA ASP A 615 -14.97 14.99 13.87
C ASP A 615 -14.53 14.01 12.78
N LEU A 616 -13.22 13.76 12.61
CA LEU A 616 -12.71 12.78 11.66
C LEU A 616 -13.10 11.34 11.98
N ASN A 617 -13.12 10.97 13.27
CA ASN A 617 -13.35 9.60 13.71
C ASN A 617 -14.80 9.21 13.43
N SER A 618 -15.72 10.10 13.81
CA SER A 618 -17.15 9.87 13.60
C SER A 618 -17.69 10.47 12.30
N LYS A 619 -16.85 11.17 11.53
CA LYS A 619 -17.18 11.88 10.30
C LYS A 619 -18.34 12.87 10.44
N ARG A 620 -18.54 13.44 11.62
CA ARG A 620 -19.69 14.31 11.90
C ARG A 620 -19.30 15.78 11.82
N ILE A 621 -20.06 16.56 11.06
CA ILE A 621 -19.98 18.02 11.11
C ILE A 621 -20.95 18.49 12.20
N GLN A 622 -20.43 18.92 13.35
CA GLN A 622 -21.17 19.42 14.49
C GLN A 622 -21.25 20.95 14.47
N VAL A 623 -22.35 21.53 14.95
CA VAL A 623 -22.42 22.95 15.29
C VAL A 623 -21.67 23.16 16.60
N LYS A 624 -20.66 24.02 16.59
CA LYS A 624 -19.67 24.18 17.66
C LYS A 624 -20.34 24.38 19.03
N ASP A 625 -19.79 23.73 20.05
CA ASP A 625 -20.24 23.82 21.45
C ASP A 625 -21.72 23.42 21.67
N THR A 626 -22.31 22.65 20.75
CA THR A 626 -23.66 22.09 20.87
C THR A 626 -23.66 20.57 20.71
N ASN A 627 -24.84 19.93 20.80
CA ASN A 627 -25.04 18.53 20.43
C ASN A 627 -25.83 18.39 19.10
N LEU A 628 -25.64 19.33 18.16
CA LEU A 628 -26.32 19.34 16.86
C LEU A 628 -25.31 19.03 15.75
N CYS A 629 -25.65 18.10 14.87
CA CYS A 629 -24.86 17.67 13.73
C CYS A 629 -25.60 17.94 12.41
N LEU A 630 -24.85 18.18 11.33
CA LEU A 630 -25.41 18.23 9.99
C LEU A 630 -25.94 16.83 9.63
N ASP A 631 -27.20 16.79 9.23
CA ASP A 631 -28.00 15.57 9.13
C ASP A 631 -28.82 15.61 7.85
N VAL A 632 -28.78 14.52 7.08
CA VAL A 632 -29.66 14.32 5.94
C VAL A 632 -31.03 13.92 6.48
N TYR A 633 -32.05 14.76 6.23
CA TYR A 633 -33.40 14.55 6.73
C TYR A 633 -33.90 13.13 6.42
N GLN A 634 -34.36 12.41 7.45
CA GLN A 634 -34.82 11.01 7.37
C GLN A 634 -33.81 9.98 6.82
N GLY A 635 -32.54 10.36 6.59
CA GLY A 635 -31.53 9.49 6.00
C GLY A 635 -31.80 9.06 4.56
N GLU A 636 -32.65 9.80 3.83
CA GLU A 636 -33.00 9.45 2.45
C GLU A 636 -31.92 9.90 1.47
N ASN A 637 -31.27 8.96 0.80
CA ASN A 637 -30.26 9.27 -0.21
C ASN A 637 -30.93 9.57 -1.58
N GLN A 638 -31.46 10.79 -1.75
CA GLN A 638 -32.09 11.26 -2.99
C GLN A 638 -31.77 12.74 -3.30
N ASN A 639 -31.90 13.14 -4.57
CA ASN A 639 -31.68 14.53 -4.97
C ASN A 639 -32.76 15.44 -4.39
N SER A 640 -32.39 16.66 -4.01
CA SER A 640 -33.23 17.62 -3.27
C SER A 640 -33.51 17.26 -1.82
N GLN A 641 -32.89 16.22 -1.26
CA GLN A 641 -33.06 15.92 0.16
C GLN A 641 -32.47 17.04 1.01
N THR A 642 -33.21 17.51 2.02
CA THR A 642 -32.77 18.63 2.86
C THR A 642 -31.69 18.20 3.85
N VAL A 643 -30.67 19.05 4.03
CA VAL A 643 -29.74 18.96 5.16
C VAL A 643 -30.25 19.85 6.30
N GLN A 644 -30.30 19.29 7.50
CA GLN A 644 -30.78 19.94 8.72
C GLN A 644 -29.72 19.85 9.83
N ALA A 645 -29.82 20.68 10.85
CA ALA A 645 -29.12 20.49 12.11
C ALA A 645 -29.98 19.60 12.99
N TYR A 646 -29.50 18.42 13.36
CA TYR A 646 -30.23 17.46 14.19
C TYR A 646 -29.38 16.96 15.33
N THR A 647 -30.01 16.48 16.40
CA THR A 647 -29.30 15.93 17.57
C THR A 647 -28.30 14.86 17.12
N CYS A 648 -27.03 15.02 17.50
CA CYS A 648 -25.97 14.10 17.10
C CYS A 648 -26.27 12.68 17.58
N ASN A 649 -26.12 11.71 16.68
CA ASN A 649 -26.30 10.28 16.91
C ASN A 649 -25.28 9.47 16.08
N SER A 650 -25.40 8.15 16.07
CA SER A 650 -24.46 7.25 15.37
C SER A 650 -24.95 6.82 13.97
N GLY A 651 -25.98 7.48 13.43
CA GLY A 651 -26.52 7.20 12.11
C GLY A 651 -25.60 7.67 10.98
N THR A 652 -25.58 6.92 9.87
CA THR A 652 -24.81 7.26 8.67
C THR A 652 -25.33 8.54 7.98
N ASN A 653 -26.57 8.94 8.25
CA ASN A 653 -27.15 10.18 7.74
C ASN A 653 -26.54 11.46 8.35
N GLN A 654 -25.63 11.33 9.32
CA GLN A 654 -24.86 12.44 9.91
C GLN A 654 -23.36 12.35 9.59
N GLN A 655 -22.96 11.38 8.77
CA GLN A 655 -21.57 11.16 8.41
C GLN A 655 -21.27 11.80 7.05
N TRP A 656 -20.15 12.50 7.00
CA TRP A 656 -19.72 13.30 5.87
C TRP A 656 -18.25 13.06 5.59
N THR A 657 -17.90 12.80 4.33
CA THR A 657 -16.51 12.74 3.88
C THR A 657 -16.15 14.08 3.23
N LEU A 658 -15.10 14.74 3.73
CA LEU A 658 -14.55 15.95 3.13
C LEU A 658 -13.60 15.56 2.00
N ASP A 659 -13.89 15.99 0.77
CA ASP A 659 -13.08 15.74 -0.42
C ASP A 659 -12.78 17.06 -1.14
N GLY A 660 -11.68 17.70 -0.75
CA GLY A 660 -11.38 19.08 -1.12
C GLY A 660 -12.51 20.02 -0.67
N LYS A 661 -13.14 20.70 -1.64
CA LYS A 661 -14.29 21.58 -1.40
C LYS A 661 -15.64 20.86 -1.48
N LEU A 662 -15.67 19.57 -1.82
CA LEU A 662 -16.90 18.77 -1.78
C LEU A 662 -17.10 18.20 -0.37
N ILE A 663 -18.34 18.29 0.12
CA ILE A 663 -18.78 17.62 1.36
C ILE A 663 -19.73 16.49 0.95
N LYS A 664 -19.23 15.25 0.97
CA LYS A 664 -19.92 14.03 0.49
C LYS A 664 -20.71 13.39 1.63
N SER A 665 -21.94 12.96 1.38
CA SER A 665 -22.71 12.17 2.35
C SER A 665 -22.26 10.70 2.31
N ASP A 666 -22.09 10.10 3.50
CA ASP A 666 -21.72 8.68 3.65
C ASP A 666 -22.94 7.73 3.68
N LEU A 667 -24.11 8.20 3.26
CA LEU A 667 -25.28 7.34 3.05
C LEU A 667 -25.01 6.32 1.93
N SER A 668 -25.46 5.07 2.12
CA SER A 668 -25.28 4.01 1.12
C SER A 668 -26.02 4.31 -0.19
N GLY A 669 -25.46 3.84 -1.31
CA GLY A 669 -26.00 4.01 -2.65
C GLY A 669 -25.23 5.06 -3.48
N THR A 670 -25.93 5.76 -4.37
CA THR A 670 -25.30 6.77 -5.25
C THR A 670 -24.66 7.88 -4.43
N ALA A 671 -23.40 8.22 -4.74
CA ALA A 671 -22.67 9.30 -4.10
C ALA A 671 -23.38 10.66 -4.28
N ARG A 672 -23.67 11.31 -3.15
CA ARG A 672 -24.30 12.64 -3.13
C ARG A 672 -23.51 13.60 -2.28
N CYS A 673 -23.45 14.83 -2.76
CA CYS A 673 -22.70 15.92 -2.18
C CYS A 673 -23.68 16.97 -1.65
N MET A 674 -23.24 17.70 -0.64
CA MET A 674 -23.87 18.93 -0.20
C MET A 674 -23.94 19.91 -1.37
N ASP A 675 -25.11 20.51 -1.60
CA ASP A 675 -25.38 21.40 -2.72
C ASP A 675 -26.26 22.57 -2.26
N ARG A 676 -25.89 23.79 -2.65
CA ARG A 676 -26.67 24.99 -2.40
C ARG A 676 -27.70 25.20 -3.52
N ASN A 677 -28.97 25.04 -3.19
CA ASN A 677 -30.04 25.30 -4.16
C ASN A 677 -30.26 26.82 -4.41
N SER A 678 -31.09 27.14 -5.41
CA SER A 678 -31.36 28.52 -5.84
C SER A 678 -31.96 29.43 -4.75
N SER A 679 -32.62 28.84 -3.75
CA SER A 679 -33.18 29.56 -2.59
C SER A 679 -32.20 29.70 -1.43
N GLY A 680 -30.95 29.21 -1.59
CA GLY A 680 -29.92 29.25 -0.56
C GLY A 680 -30.06 28.17 0.52
N ASN A 681 -30.89 27.14 0.31
CA ASN A 681 -30.95 26.00 1.23
C ASN A 681 -29.90 24.97 0.85
N ILE A 682 -29.40 24.25 1.86
CA ILE A 682 -28.49 23.13 1.68
C ILE A 682 -29.28 21.83 1.48
N ILE A 683 -29.00 21.15 0.38
CA ILE A 683 -29.62 19.89 -0.02
C ILE A 683 -28.56 18.86 -0.43
N LEU A 684 -28.98 17.60 -0.63
CA LEU A 684 -28.19 16.60 -1.34
C LEU A 684 -28.44 16.67 -2.84
N TRP A 685 -27.37 16.53 -3.60
CA TRP A 685 -27.41 16.34 -5.04
C TRP A 685 -26.32 15.37 -5.49
N THR A 686 -26.46 14.75 -6.66
CA THR A 686 -25.41 13.90 -7.23
C THR A 686 -24.08 14.66 -7.30
N CYS A 687 -23.01 14.05 -6.80
CA CYS A 687 -21.69 14.67 -6.75
C CYS A 687 -21.17 15.00 -8.16
N ASN A 688 -20.65 16.21 -8.33
CA ASN A 688 -19.96 16.65 -9.54
C ASN A 688 -18.93 17.73 -9.16
N GLU A 689 -17.64 17.42 -9.33
CA GLU A 689 -16.53 18.33 -9.00
C GLU A 689 -16.56 19.66 -9.77
N SER A 690 -17.16 19.69 -10.96
CA SER A 690 -17.32 20.92 -11.74
C SER A 690 -18.56 21.74 -11.34
N ASN A 691 -19.42 21.21 -10.45
CA ASN A 691 -20.61 21.93 -10.00
C ASN A 691 -20.24 22.94 -8.91
N ILE A 692 -20.27 24.22 -9.27
CA ILE A 692 -19.90 25.31 -8.37
C ILE A 692 -20.82 25.43 -7.13
N ASN A 693 -22.05 24.92 -7.19
CA ASN A 693 -22.98 24.93 -6.05
C ASN A 693 -22.60 23.91 -4.95
N GLN A 694 -21.64 23.03 -5.23
CA GLN A 694 -21.18 21.98 -4.31
C GLN A 694 -19.82 22.31 -3.67
N GLN A 695 -19.29 23.51 -3.93
CA GLN A 695 -17.95 23.90 -3.51
C GLN A 695 -18.02 24.70 -2.21
N PHE A 696 -17.60 24.10 -1.11
CA PHE A 696 -17.56 24.70 0.22
C PHE A 696 -16.12 24.79 0.72
N GLU A 697 -15.68 26.01 1.01
CA GLU A 697 -14.44 26.30 1.70
C GLU A 697 -14.60 26.06 3.20
N HIS A 698 -13.62 25.41 3.79
CA HIS A 698 -13.48 25.19 5.22
C HIS A 698 -11.99 25.28 5.51
N ASP A 699 -11.64 25.99 6.56
CA ASP A 699 -10.25 26.10 7.01
C ASP A 699 -9.90 24.81 7.76
N LEU A 700 -9.10 23.97 7.11
CA LEU A 700 -8.47 22.78 7.68
C LEU A 700 -7.31 23.18 8.59
#